data_AF-B0TDK9-F1
#
_entry.id   AF-B0TDK9-F1
#
_cell.length_a   1.000
_cell.length_b   1.000
_cell.length_c   1.000
_cell.angle_alpha   90.00
_cell.angle_beta   90.00
_cell.angle_gamma   90.00
#
_symmetry.space_group_name_H-M   'P 1'
#
loop_
_entity.id
_entity.type
_entity.pdbx_description
1 polymer ?
#
loop_
_entity_poly.entity_id
_entity_poly.type
_entity_poly.pdbx_seq_one_letter_code
_entity_poly.pdbx_strand_id
1 'polypeptide(L)'
;MKVVPIFQFIAKAAPFRLQGVISMMMVWGTRRIGVQGISVHFVVGNPVESQIDWFDQVPFGQGDSLFSGLPDLTVDLTIQEALNLFDQILRDLEQADVEIPTEITALRRTLQDQDPLTDDQWHALMTRLFDRPLKPREVVHAYFQARAVDDWGLVYCLLPRRVRQRNANWEEFSRRMLKKHEGESVLRGVVVEESPSAKGVHLIAESLIGRDQFLLTFRAHFYLIREEGRWVISSIRREPSLKVPFGQDPFFQGFWYWRVFPTRNSDLILETLRNEEGCHVEDGERGTAVVYMSHMNDAIEMGVDVARDARGQVWVGRREIAVGTVSEERLNALIRDLRRSRLIGHTPGRGPYRLPEIANYAFRQGNYTNFEELLDAWEVKLDDPLIGPEGWGRDTDDDPVARAVAETAQIGSLMTQFIHWRFAEQWKREWSQFARHTDEPETSFADHPLGTLFWEWFVFDRRLRGGGTTLDAFEQEVASHLPPALRDALKNWKRNRPGFYVILSLEEKGYWVRDVFGEERFFIRDPEYNPKTPPYEAGFLLFCRLMPWEEGYRYGGIAFFFPPWYRTPVVSYIRELGLNTGNEMPFEWLSLWRRKSRRILYFVIELRRKQIQPKLITAEGHRASSCRSIFRIADQTALQDAIEKLPDLSPPERDWQKGQGDIFRYKWLEAGLTAQLMNALRAVAVEHTVDGIPLTDIHCLNPGGEMVRQVGNLTLYRQYAVIDTISKERLDILKRVLIKFCGFYLTHEEDIFEEPETLGSNLVKNNKMK
;
A
#
# COMPACT_ATOMS: atom_id res chain seq x y z
N MET A 1 -3.52 -61.19 -15.35
CA MET A 1 -2.69 -60.77 -14.20
C MET A 1 -2.75 -61.85 -13.13
N LYS A 2 -1.62 -62.25 -12.52
CA LYS A 2 -1.63 -63.15 -11.35
C LYS A 2 -1.97 -62.30 -10.13
N VAL A 3 -3.12 -62.54 -9.51
CA VAL A 3 -3.49 -61.94 -8.21
C VAL A 3 -2.43 -62.36 -7.21
N VAL A 4 -1.80 -61.40 -6.55
CA VAL A 4 -0.80 -61.68 -5.51
C VAL A 4 -1.57 -62.00 -4.23
N PRO A 5 -1.47 -63.22 -3.66
CA PRO A 5 -2.13 -63.53 -2.41
C PRO A 5 -1.56 -62.65 -1.29
N ILE A 6 -2.44 -61.90 -0.64
CA ILE A 6 -2.11 -61.07 0.53
C ILE A 6 -2.05 -62.00 1.75
N PHE A 7 -0.90 -62.07 2.42
CA PHE A 7 -0.70 -62.97 3.57
C PHE A 7 -0.90 -62.28 4.92
N GLN A 8 -0.81 -60.95 4.95
CA GLN A 8 -1.03 -60.12 6.15
C GLN A 8 -1.52 -58.75 5.69
N PHE A 9 -2.53 -58.19 6.35
CA PHE A 9 -3.04 -56.84 6.09
C PHE A 9 -3.26 -56.14 7.42
N ILE A 10 -2.71 -54.94 7.57
CA ILE A 10 -2.93 -54.05 8.71
C ILE A 10 -3.23 -52.68 8.12
N ALA A 11 -4.35 -52.07 8.49
CA ALA A 11 -4.62 -50.69 8.15
C ALA A 11 -5.08 -49.92 9.38
N LYS A 12 -4.59 -48.69 9.51
CA LYS A 12 -4.98 -47.76 10.56
C LYS A 12 -5.30 -46.42 9.94
N ALA A 13 -6.25 -45.71 10.51
CA ALA A 13 -6.50 -44.32 10.18
C ALA A 13 -6.39 -43.44 11.42
N ALA A 14 -5.88 -42.22 11.23
CA ALA A 14 -5.93 -41.20 12.25
C ALA A 14 -7.36 -40.63 12.33
N PRO A 15 -7.87 -40.33 13.53
CA PRO A 15 -9.24 -39.86 13.70
C PRO A 15 -9.36 -38.34 13.45
N PHE A 16 -8.69 -37.83 12.41
CA PHE A 16 -8.70 -36.41 12.04
C PHE A 16 -9.85 -36.06 11.08
N ARG A 17 -10.86 -36.92 10.99
CA ARG A 17 -11.96 -36.76 10.03
C ARG A 17 -12.69 -35.43 10.17
N LEU A 18 -12.78 -34.91 11.39
CA LEU A 18 -13.39 -33.62 11.71
C LEU A 18 -12.59 -32.44 11.17
N GLN A 19 -11.29 -32.62 10.88
CA GLN A 19 -10.43 -31.62 10.25
C GLN A 19 -10.57 -31.62 8.73
N GLY A 20 -11.44 -32.47 8.16
CA GLY A 20 -11.53 -32.70 6.72
C GLY A 20 -10.42 -33.61 6.17
N VAL A 21 -9.54 -34.10 7.05
CA VAL A 21 -8.38 -34.92 6.67
C VAL A 21 -8.69 -36.39 6.95
N ILE A 22 -8.34 -37.27 6.00
CA ILE A 22 -8.42 -38.71 6.15
C ILE A 22 -7.03 -39.32 5.98
N SER A 23 -6.22 -39.24 7.04
CA SER A 23 -4.92 -39.92 7.04
C SER A 23 -5.10 -41.41 7.29
N MET A 24 -4.75 -42.22 6.33
CA MET A 24 -4.74 -43.68 6.44
C MET A 24 -3.31 -44.19 6.30
N MET A 25 -3.03 -45.37 6.85
CA MET A 25 -1.84 -46.15 6.57
C MET A 25 -2.29 -47.58 6.33
N MET A 26 -1.90 -48.15 5.18
CA MET A 26 -2.18 -49.54 4.84
C MET A 26 -0.85 -50.29 4.76
N VAL A 27 -0.78 -51.51 5.25
CA VAL A 27 0.41 -52.36 5.21
C VAL A 27 -0.05 -53.74 4.81
N TRP A 28 0.52 -54.31 3.75
CA TRP A 28 0.22 -55.69 3.39
C TRP A 28 1.44 -56.49 2.95
N GLY A 29 1.51 -57.73 3.42
CA GLY A 29 2.59 -58.66 3.10
C GLY A 29 2.30 -59.46 1.83
N THR A 30 3.26 -59.48 0.90
CA THR A 30 3.24 -60.38 -0.26
C THR A 30 4.32 -61.45 -0.12
N ARG A 31 4.13 -62.62 -0.75
CA ARG A 31 5.14 -63.69 -0.80
C ARG A 31 5.51 -63.95 -2.25
N ARG A 32 6.72 -63.57 -2.67
CA ARG A 32 7.27 -63.99 -3.97
C ARG A 32 8.05 -65.30 -3.82
N ILE A 33 7.97 -66.14 -4.85
CA ILE A 33 8.54 -67.49 -4.89
C ILE A 33 10.04 -67.43 -4.58
N GLY A 34 10.45 -67.96 -3.43
CA GLY A 34 11.86 -68.13 -3.03
C GLY A 34 12.46 -67.09 -2.07
N VAL A 35 11.80 -65.95 -1.81
CA VAL A 35 12.26 -64.93 -0.84
C VAL A 35 11.06 -64.36 -0.08
N GLN A 36 11.06 -64.47 1.26
CA GLN A 36 10.12 -63.72 2.11
C GLN A 36 10.55 -62.25 2.12
N GLY A 37 9.96 -61.43 1.27
CA GLY A 37 10.05 -59.97 1.35
C GLY A 37 8.64 -59.41 1.52
N ILE A 38 8.36 -58.77 2.66
CA ILE A 38 7.17 -57.94 2.79
C ILE A 38 7.48 -56.62 2.09
N SER A 39 6.66 -56.26 1.10
CA SER A 39 6.65 -54.91 0.54
C SER A 39 5.65 -54.09 1.35
N VAL A 40 6.14 -53.17 2.19
CA VAL A 40 5.26 -52.22 2.87
C VAL A 40 5.05 -51.03 1.95
N HIS A 41 3.79 -50.66 1.74
CA HIS A 41 3.41 -49.55 0.88
C HIS A 41 2.60 -48.54 1.67
N PHE A 42 3.08 -47.31 1.77
CA PHE A 42 2.43 -46.25 2.53
C PHE A 42 1.54 -45.44 1.60
N VAL A 43 0.35 -45.09 2.07
CA VAL A 43 -0.51 -44.12 1.40
C VAL A 43 -0.99 -43.16 2.46
N VAL A 44 -0.30 -42.03 2.62
CA VAL A 44 -0.87 -40.90 3.37
C VAL A 44 -1.66 -40.08 2.36
N GLY A 45 -2.98 -40.21 2.38
CA GLY A 45 -3.85 -39.35 1.58
C GLY A 45 -4.27 -38.14 2.40
N ASN A 46 -3.82 -36.94 2.03
CA ASN A 46 -4.45 -35.71 2.49
C ASN A 46 -5.18 -35.05 1.31
N PRO A 47 -6.47 -35.35 1.10
CA PRO A 47 -7.23 -34.77 -0.01
C PRO A 47 -7.37 -33.24 0.11
N VAL A 48 -7.24 -32.66 1.32
CA VAL A 48 -7.28 -31.20 1.53
C VAL A 48 -5.99 -30.53 1.07
N GLU A 49 -4.84 -31.18 1.27
CA GLU A 49 -3.52 -30.67 0.85
C GLU A 49 -3.08 -31.18 -0.53
N SER A 50 -3.93 -31.97 -1.21
CA SER A 50 -3.61 -32.58 -2.50
C SER A 50 -2.33 -33.42 -2.47
N GLN A 51 -2.02 -34.03 -1.33
CA GLN A 51 -0.79 -34.80 -1.12
C GLN A 51 -1.09 -36.30 -1.01
N ILE A 52 -0.28 -37.09 -1.74
CA ILE A 52 -0.20 -38.54 -1.59
C ILE A 52 1.27 -38.94 -1.43
N ASP A 53 1.67 -39.33 -0.23
CA ASP A 53 3.02 -39.83 0.00
C ASP A 53 3.07 -41.34 -0.21
N TRP A 54 3.96 -41.76 -1.11
CA TRP A 54 4.18 -43.15 -1.50
C TRP A 54 5.63 -43.57 -1.21
N PHE A 55 5.80 -44.60 -0.38
CA PHE A 55 7.11 -45.21 -0.15
C PHE A 55 7.08 -46.69 -0.55
N ASP A 56 8.05 -47.10 -1.37
CA ASP A 56 8.23 -48.50 -1.81
C ASP A 56 9.39 -49.17 -1.02
N GLN A 57 9.27 -50.47 -0.78
CA GLN A 57 10.34 -51.36 -0.28
C GLN A 57 10.87 -51.15 1.16
N VAL A 58 10.03 -50.86 2.15
CA VAL A 58 10.49 -50.87 3.56
C VAL A 58 10.75 -52.31 4.05
N PRO A 59 11.92 -52.60 4.66
CA PRO A 59 12.27 -53.95 5.12
C PRO A 59 11.31 -54.54 6.17
N PHE A 60 11.17 -55.87 6.17
CA PHE A 60 10.38 -56.63 7.15
C PHE A 60 10.77 -56.27 8.60
N GLY A 61 9.78 -55.95 9.44
CA GLY A 61 9.98 -55.63 10.87
C GLY A 61 10.07 -54.13 11.20
N GLN A 62 10.16 -53.24 10.22
CA GLN A 62 10.08 -51.79 10.45
C GLN A 62 8.66 -51.21 10.37
N GLY A 63 7.68 -51.99 9.89
CA GLY A 63 6.28 -51.58 9.88
C GLY A 63 5.77 -51.22 11.28
N ASP A 64 6.07 -52.06 12.28
CA ASP A 64 5.67 -51.82 13.68
C ASP A 64 6.34 -50.58 14.27
N SER A 65 7.59 -50.28 13.91
CA SER A 65 8.25 -49.03 14.31
C SER A 65 7.63 -47.79 13.65
N LEU A 66 7.08 -47.92 12.45
CA LEU A 66 6.36 -46.82 11.78
C LEU A 66 4.98 -46.59 12.40
N PHE A 67 4.30 -47.66 12.86
CA PHE A 67 3.10 -47.54 13.68
C PHE A 67 3.39 -46.93 15.06
N SER A 68 4.58 -47.11 15.63
CA SER A 68 4.96 -46.55 16.93
C SER A 68 5.18 -45.04 16.93
N GLY A 69 5.32 -44.42 15.75
CA GLY A 69 5.41 -42.97 15.58
C GLY A 69 4.07 -42.28 15.35
N LEU A 70 2.99 -43.02 15.12
CA LEU A 70 1.64 -42.47 15.07
C LEU A 70 1.17 -42.20 16.51
N PRO A 71 0.48 -41.08 16.78
CA PRO A 71 -0.07 -40.80 18.10
C PRO A 71 -0.98 -41.95 18.59
N ASP A 72 -1.12 -42.12 19.90
CA ASP A 72 -1.87 -43.21 20.57
C ASP A 72 -3.35 -43.36 20.11
N LEU A 73 -3.85 -42.45 19.28
CA LEU A 73 -5.21 -42.40 18.76
C LEU A 73 -5.24 -42.87 17.30
N THR A 74 -5.44 -44.18 17.08
CA THR A 74 -5.63 -44.77 15.75
C THR A 74 -6.88 -45.66 15.70
N VAL A 75 -7.52 -45.73 14.54
CA VAL A 75 -8.68 -46.60 14.28
C VAL A 75 -8.25 -47.74 13.37
N ASP A 76 -8.35 -48.99 13.85
CA ASP A 76 -8.02 -50.17 13.05
C ASP A 76 -9.07 -50.39 11.95
N LEU A 77 -8.64 -50.54 10.70
CA LEU A 77 -9.52 -50.74 9.56
C LEU A 77 -9.48 -52.19 9.09
N THR A 78 -10.66 -52.74 8.78
CA THR A 78 -10.75 -53.98 8.00
C THR A 78 -10.25 -53.74 6.57
N ILE A 79 -9.88 -54.82 5.87
CA ILE A 79 -9.46 -54.72 4.46
C ILE A 79 -10.52 -54.07 3.57
N GLN A 80 -11.80 -54.37 3.84
CA GLN A 80 -12.93 -53.79 3.13
C GLN A 80 -13.05 -52.28 3.41
N GLU A 81 -12.98 -51.87 4.68
CA GLU A 81 -13.02 -50.45 5.07
C GLU A 81 -11.86 -49.66 4.46
N ALA A 82 -10.64 -50.18 4.56
CA ALA A 82 -9.44 -49.52 4.06
C ALA A 82 -9.46 -49.34 2.53
N LEU A 83 -9.88 -50.36 1.77
CA LEU A 83 -9.94 -50.26 0.31
C LEU A 83 -11.06 -49.33 -0.16
N ASN A 84 -12.24 -49.35 0.48
CA ASN A 84 -13.31 -48.40 0.15
C ASN A 84 -12.89 -46.94 0.48
N LEU A 85 -12.17 -46.74 1.59
CA LEU A 85 -11.64 -45.42 1.96
C LEU A 85 -10.52 -44.97 1.01
N PHE A 86 -9.66 -45.89 0.58
CA PHE A 86 -8.59 -45.62 -0.39
C PHE A 86 -9.16 -45.23 -1.75
N ASP A 87 -10.14 -45.99 -2.25
CA ASP A 87 -10.84 -45.70 -3.51
C ASP A 87 -11.55 -44.34 -3.46
N GLN A 88 -12.06 -43.96 -2.29
CA GLN A 88 -12.63 -42.63 -2.09
C GLN A 88 -11.57 -41.54 -2.22
N ILE A 89 -10.44 -41.67 -1.52
CA ILE A 89 -9.32 -40.71 -1.57
C ILE A 89 -8.82 -40.55 -3.01
N LEU A 90 -8.63 -41.66 -3.76
CA LEU A 90 -8.19 -41.58 -5.15
C LEU A 90 -9.20 -40.83 -6.02
N ARG A 91 -10.51 -41.09 -5.86
CA ARG A 91 -11.55 -40.35 -6.59
C ARG A 91 -11.56 -38.86 -6.28
N ASP A 92 -11.31 -38.50 -5.02
CA ASP A 92 -11.26 -37.10 -4.59
C ASP A 92 -10.01 -36.38 -5.15
N LEU A 93 -8.85 -37.05 -5.17
CA LEU A 93 -7.62 -36.55 -5.79
C LEU A 93 -7.76 -36.39 -7.32
N GLU A 94 -8.40 -37.35 -8.00
CA GLU A 94 -8.70 -37.25 -9.45
C GLU A 94 -9.62 -36.06 -9.75
N GLN A 95 -10.63 -35.82 -8.91
CA GLN A 95 -11.53 -34.66 -9.07
C GLN A 95 -10.82 -33.32 -8.85
N ALA A 96 -9.78 -33.32 -8.00
CA ALA A 96 -8.94 -32.16 -7.74
C ALA A 96 -7.81 -31.97 -8.78
N ASP A 97 -7.78 -32.77 -9.85
CA ASP A 97 -6.75 -32.74 -10.91
C ASP A 97 -5.32 -32.98 -10.36
N VAL A 98 -5.20 -33.77 -9.30
CA VAL A 98 -3.91 -34.16 -8.71
C VAL A 98 -3.35 -35.35 -9.49
N GLU A 99 -2.10 -35.24 -9.95
CA GLU A 99 -1.43 -36.34 -10.65
C GLU A 99 -1.22 -37.52 -9.68
N ILE A 100 -1.94 -38.62 -9.92
CA ILE A 100 -1.76 -39.86 -9.17
C ILE A 100 -0.60 -40.65 -9.78
N PRO A 101 0.46 -40.96 -9.01
CA PRO A 101 1.58 -41.74 -9.52
C PRO A 101 1.11 -43.08 -10.10
N THR A 102 1.64 -43.43 -11.28
CA THR A 102 1.23 -44.62 -12.04
C THR A 102 1.38 -45.93 -11.26
N GLU A 103 2.32 -45.95 -10.32
CA GLU A 103 2.61 -47.03 -9.39
C GLU A 103 1.43 -47.33 -8.47
N ILE A 104 0.75 -46.29 -7.99
CA ILE A 104 -0.42 -46.38 -7.11
C ILE A 104 -1.60 -46.97 -7.89
N THR A 105 -1.85 -46.46 -9.09
CA THR A 105 -2.91 -46.98 -9.98
C THR A 105 -2.62 -48.42 -10.40
N ALA A 106 -1.36 -48.74 -10.73
CA ALA A 106 -0.93 -50.08 -11.12
C ALA A 106 -1.12 -51.07 -9.98
N LEU A 107 -0.76 -50.69 -8.76
CA LEU A 107 -0.95 -51.50 -7.57
C LEU A 107 -2.42 -51.68 -7.23
N ARG A 108 -3.25 -50.63 -7.27
CA ARG A 108 -4.69 -50.77 -6.97
C ARG A 108 -5.35 -51.82 -7.85
N ARG A 109 -4.92 -51.93 -9.12
CA ARG A 109 -5.35 -52.98 -10.06
C ARG A 109 -4.89 -54.40 -9.68
N THR A 110 -3.87 -54.53 -8.84
CA THR A 110 -3.39 -55.84 -8.34
C THR A 110 -4.10 -56.32 -7.09
N LEU A 111 -4.75 -55.41 -6.35
CA LEU A 111 -5.50 -55.74 -5.14
C LEU A 111 -6.87 -56.31 -5.52
N GLN A 112 -7.33 -57.31 -4.78
CA GLN A 112 -8.63 -57.92 -5.02
C GLN A 112 -9.74 -56.94 -4.61
N ASP A 113 -10.66 -56.67 -5.54
CA ASP A 113 -11.83 -55.85 -5.25
C ASP A 113 -12.64 -56.43 -4.09
N GLN A 114 -13.04 -55.55 -3.18
CA GLN A 114 -13.92 -55.86 -2.08
C GLN A 114 -15.33 -55.39 -2.41
N ASP A 115 -16.33 -56.01 -1.80
CA ASP A 115 -17.70 -55.50 -1.90
C ASP A 115 -17.75 -54.07 -1.32
N PRO A 116 -18.55 -53.17 -1.93
CA PRO A 116 -18.72 -51.82 -1.39
C PRO A 116 -19.33 -51.88 0.00
N LEU A 117 -18.90 -50.97 0.88
CA LEU A 117 -19.51 -50.84 2.20
C LEU A 117 -20.99 -50.43 2.06
N THR A 118 -21.87 -51.07 2.84
CA THR A 118 -23.25 -50.60 2.98
C THR A 118 -23.28 -49.22 3.65
N ASP A 119 -24.34 -48.44 3.45
CA ASP A 119 -24.45 -47.09 4.02
C ASP A 119 -24.31 -47.08 5.56
N ASP A 120 -24.86 -48.10 6.24
CA ASP A 120 -24.74 -48.25 7.69
C ASP A 120 -23.29 -48.62 8.10
N GLN A 121 -22.57 -49.44 7.33
CA GLN A 121 -21.16 -49.75 7.58
C GLN A 121 -20.24 -48.54 7.33
N TRP A 122 -20.43 -47.82 6.22
CA TRP A 122 -19.68 -46.62 5.90
C TRP A 122 -19.85 -45.57 6.99
N HIS A 123 -21.09 -45.38 7.44
CA HIS A 123 -21.40 -44.43 8.48
C HIS A 123 -20.83 -44.83 9.85
N ALA A 124 -20.83 -46.11 10.20
CA ALA A 124 -20.17 -46.62 11.40
C ALA A 124 -18.66 -46.38 11.36
N LEU A 125 -18.03 -46.63 10.20
CA LEU A 125 -16.62 -46.31 9.96
C LEU A 125 -16.35 -44.81 10.17
N MET A 126 -17.11 -43.93 9.52
CA MET A 126 -16.92 -42.48 9.65
C MET A 126 -17.10 -42.00 11.10
N THR A 127 -18.04 -42.57 11.84
CA THR A 127 -18.26 -42.22 13.25
C THR A 127 -17.08 -42.62 14.12
N ARG A 128 -16.43 -43.77 13.84
CA ARG A 128 -15.21 -44.19 14.55
C ARG A 128 -14.04 -43.25 14.28
N LEU A 129 -13.98 -42.66 13.09
CA LEU A 129 -12.96 -41.69 12.69
C LEU A 129 -13.14 -40.30 13.31
N PHE A 130 -14.19 -40.04 14.10
CA PHE A 130 -14.39 -38.76 14.80
C PHE A 130 -13.65 -38.66 16.14
N ASP A 131 -12.93 -39.70 16.57
CA ASP A 131 -12.30 -39.91 17.90
C ASP A 131 -13.23 -39.92 19.13
N ARG A 132 -14.29 -39.11 19.13
CA ARG A 132 -15.19 -38.92 20.27
C ARG A 132 -16.61 -38.52 19.86
N PRO A 133 -17.59 -38.68 20.77
CA PRO A 133 -18.91 -38.10 20.59
C PRO A 133 -18.83 -36.57 20.60
N LEU A 134 -19.45 -35.93 19.59
CA LEU A 134 -19.53 -34.47 19.49
C LEU A 134 -20.60 -33.89 20.41
N LYS A 135 -20.29 -32.76 21.05
CA LYS A 135 -21.25 -31.89 21.74
C LYS A 135 -22.17 -31.20 20.72
N PRO A 136 -23.36 -30.68 21.12
CA PRO A 136 -24.29 -30.03 20.20
C PRO A 136 -23.64 -28.92 19.35
N ARG A 137 -22.84 -28.06 19.99
CA ARG A 137 -22.09 -26.99 19.31
C ARG A 137 -21.12 -27.52 18.27
N GLU A 138 -20.33 -28.51 18.64
CA GLU A 138 -19.32 -29.13 17.77
C GLU A 138 -19.94 -29.79 16.54
N VAL A 139 -21.16 -30.33 16.65
CA VAL A 139 -21.91 -30.86 15.49
C VAL A 139 -22.23 -29.75 14.47
N VAL A 140 -22.62 -28.55 14.93
CA VAL A 140 -22.90 -27.42 14.04
C VAL A 140 -21.60 -26.89 13.41
N HIS A 141 -20.51 -26.86 14.17
CA HIS A 141 -19.20 -26.48 13.64
C HIS A 141 -18.67 -27.50 12.63
N ALA A 142 -18.82 -28.80 12.90
CA ALA A 142 -18.49 -29.87 11.96
C ALA A 142 -19.25 -29.71 10.64
N TYR A 143 -20.52 -29.29 10.70
CA TYR A 143 -21.30 -28.97 9.50
C TYR A 143 -20.69 -27.83 8.68
N PHE A 144 -20.28 -26.73 9.32
CA PHE A 144 -19.67 -25.61 8.61
C PHE A 144 -18.28 -25.95 8.07
N GLN A 145 -17.49 -26.70 8.83
CA GLN A 145 -16.16 -27.15 8.41
C GLN A 145 -16.25 -28.07 7.21
N ALA A 146 -17.11 -29.09 7.29
CA ALA A 146 -17.42 -29.98 6.18
C ALA A 146 -17.84 -29.20 4.93
N ARG A 147 -18.74 -28.21 5.10
CA ARG A 147 -19.20 -27.38 3.98
C ARG A 147 -18.11 -26.45 3.41
N ALA A 148 -17.17 -25.97 4.22
CA ALA A 148 -16.10 -25.09 3.76
C ALA A 148 -15.10 -25.81 2.84
N VAL A 149 -14.94 -27.12 3.01
CA VAL A 149 -14.08 -27.98 2.18
C VAL A 149 -14.88 -28.91 1.26
N ASP A 150 -16.17 -28.60 1.03
CA ASP A 150 -17.07 -29.37 0.16
C ASP A 150 -17.23 -30.87 0.50
N ASP A 151 -16.99 -31.22 1.76
CA ASP A 151 -17.10 -32.56 2.29
C ASP A 151 -18.53 -32.88 2.74
N TRP A 152 -19.40 -33.03 1.76
CA TRP A 152 -20.81 -33.32 2.00
C TRP A 152 -21.05 -34.74 2.55
N GLY A 153 -20.06 -35.63 2.47
CA GLY A 153 -20.08 -36.94 3.10
C GLY A 153 -20.03 -36.85 4.63
N LEU A 154 -19.23 -35.93 5.17
CA LEU A 154 -19.24 -35.60 6.60
C LEU A 154 -20.59 -35.02 7.01
N VAL A 155 -21.12 -34.05 6.24
CA VAL A 155 -22.46 -33.48 6.51
C VAL A 155 -23.52 -34.57 6.54
N TYR A 156 -23.49 -35.52 5.61
CA TYR A 156 -24.41 -36.66 5.59
C TYR A 156 -24.37 -37.45 6.90
N CYS A 157 -23.18 -37.68 7.46
CA CYS A 157 -23.02 -38.38 8.74
C CYS A 157 -23.56 -37.60 9.95
N LEU A 158 -23.73 -36.28 9.84
CA LEU A 158 -24.36 -35.45 10.87
C LEU A 158 -25.89 -35.46 10.80
N LEU A 159 -26.50 -36.14 9.83
CA LEU A 159 -27.96 -36.21 9.64
C LEU A 159 -28.58 -37.43 10.34
N PRO A 160 -29.85 -37.32 10.79
CA PRO A 160 -30.59 -38.44 11.39
C PRO A 160 -30.81 -39.57 10.39
N ARG A 161 -30.92 -40.82 10.89
CA ARG A 161 -30.98 -42.03 10.04
C ARG A 161 -32.12 -41.98 9.03
N ARG A 162 -33.28 -41.47 9.45
CA ARG A 162 -34.45 -41.31 8.57
C ARG A 162 -34.19 -40.38 7.37
N VAL A 163 -33.37 -39.34 7.55
CA VAL A 163 -33.01 -38.42 6.45
C VAL A 163 -31.97 -39.07 5.56
N ARG A 164 -30.99 -39.80 6.13
CA ARG A 164 -30.01 -40.58 5.36
C ARG A 164 -30.68 -41.59 4.43
N GLN A 165 -31.59 -42.41 4.97
CA GLN A 165 -32.37 -43.40 4.20
C GLN A 165 -33.20 -42.79 3.04
N ARG A 166 -33.65 -41.54 3.17
CA ARG A 166 -34.38 -40.84 2.09
C ARG A 166 -33.49 -40.39 0.94
N ASN A 167 -32.19 -40.28 1.17
CA ASN A 167 -31.22 -39.80 0.20
C ASN A 167 -30.44 -40.92 -0.50
N ALA A 168 -30.94 -42.18 -0.38
CA ALA A 168 -30.35 -43.41 -0.90
C ALA A 168 -28.96 -43.73 -0.34
N ASN A 169 -27.94 -42.92 -0.62
CA ASN A 169 -26.59 -43.03 -0.10
C ASN A 169 -25.90 -41.65 0.01
N TRP A 170 -24.73 -41.64 0.63
CA TRP A 170 -23.95 -40.42 0.83
C TRP A 170 -23.41 -39.81 -0.48
N GLU A 171 -23.06 -40.60 -1.50
CA GLU A 171 -22.52 -40.10 -2.77
C GLU A 171 -23.55 -39.24 -3.54
N GLU A 172 -24.80 -39.72 -3.61
CA GLU A 172 -25.90 -39.00 -4.26
C GLU A 172 -26.24 -37.73 -3.48
N PHE A 173 -26.23 -37.80 -2.15
CA PHE A 173 -26.38 -36.64 -1.29
C PHE A 173 -25.29 -35.59 -1.56
N SER A 174 -24.02 -36.02 -1.61
CA SER A 174 -22.88 -35.13 -1.87
C SER A 174 -22.99 -34.44 -3.21
N ARG A 175 -23.25 -35.20 -4.29
CA ARG A 175 -23.42 -34.62 -5.65
C ARG A 175 -24.53 -33.59 -5.70
N ARG A 176 -25.65 -33.85 -5.03
CA ARG A 176 -26.77 -32.91 -4.98
C ARG A 176 -26.44 -31.66 -4.17
N MET A 177 -25.69 -31.78 -3.08
CA MET A 177 -25.30 -30.63 -2.27
C MET A 177 -24.22 -29.78 -2.94
N LEU A 178 -23.22 -30.40 -3.57
CA LEU A 178 -22.25 -29.72 -4.43
C LEU A 178 -22.96 -28.85 -5.47
N LYS A 179 -23.89 -29.44 -6.24
CA LYS A 179 -24.68 -28.71 -7.23
C LYS A 179 -25.54 -27.60 -6.61
N LYS A 180 -26.08 -27.81 -5.40
CA LYS A 180 -26.94 -26.82 -4.73
C LYS A 180 -26.14 -25.62 -4.22
N HIS A 181 -24.90 -25.83 -3.82
CA HIS A 181 -24.01 -24.85 -3.22
C HIS A 181 -22.86 -24.43 -4.15
N GLU A 182 -22.97 -24.76 -5.44
CA GLU A 182 -22.00 -24.39 -6.47
C GLU A 182 -21.74 -22.87 -6.46
N GLY A 183 -20.46 -22.49 -6.39
CA GLY A 183 -20.02 -21.10 -6.33
C GLY A 183 -20.19 -20.43 -4.96
N GLU A 184 -20.56 -21.16 -3.90
CA GLU A 184 -20.57 -20.66 -2.52
C GLU A 184 -19.32 -21.14 -1.75
N SER A 185 -18.60 -20.21 -1.13
CA SER A 185 -17.49 -20.51 -0.22
C SER A 185 -17.86 -20.09 1.20
N VAL A 186 -17.84 -21.02 2.16
CA VAL A 186 -18.10 -20.69 3.57
C VAL A 186 -16.87 -20.03 4.16
N LEU A 187 -17.01 -18.75 4.54
CA LEU A 187 -15.95 -17.96 5.14
C LEU A 187 -16.11 -17.85 6.65
N ARG A 188 -17.34 -17.96 7.17
CA ARG A 188 -17.62 -18.00 8.60
C ARG A 188 -18.85 -18.87 8.90
N GLY A 189 -18.80 -19.57 10.01
CA GLY A 189 -19.84 -20.45 10.53
C GLY A 189 -19.59 -20.74 12.00
N VAL A 190 -20.06 -19.83 12.87
CA VAL A 190 -19.79 -19.87 14.32
C VAL A 190 -21.11 -19.86 15.08
N VAL A 191 -21.27 -20.77 16.03
CA VAL A 191 -22.41 -20.78 16.95
C VAL A 191 -22.31 -19.60 17.92
N VAL A 192 -23.33 -18.75 17.92
CA VAL A 192 -23.42 -17.58 18.82
C VAL A 192 -24.43 -17.77 19.95
N GLU A 193 -25.37 -18.69 19.79
CA GLU A 193 -26.40 -18.96 20.79
C GLU A 193 -26.70 -20.46 20.86
N GLU A 194 -26.90 -20.97 22.07
CA GLU A 194 -27.23 -22.36 22.34
C GLU A 194 -28.31 -22.40 23.42
N SER A 195 -29.45 -23.01 23.10
CA SER A 195 -30.61 -23.07 23.99
C SER A 195 -31.23 -24.46 23.99
N PRO A 196 -31.75 -24.95 25.13
CA PRO A 196 -32.47 -26.21 25.17
C PRO A 196 -33.79 -26.11 24.39
N SER A 197 -34.18 -27.19 23.72
CA SER A 197 -35.43 -27.32 22.97
C SER A 197 -36.22 -28.53 23.46
N ALA A 198 -37.55 -28.53 23.27
CA ALA A 198 -38.44 -29.59 23.75
C ALA A 198 -38.06 -31.02 23.29
N LYS A 199 -37.31 -31.15 22.19
CA LYS A 199 -36.85 -32.44 21.63
C LYS A 199 -35.34 -32.58 21.54
N GLY A 200 -34.57 -31.61 22.07
CA GLY A 200 -33.11 -31.60 21.94
C GLY A 200 -32.49 -30.24 22.20
N VAL A 201 -31.66 -29.74 21.29
CA VAL A 201 -30.95 -28.45 21.43
C VAL A 201 -31.18 -27.59 20.20
N HIS A 202 -31.43 -26.30 20.40
CA HIS A 202 -31.53 -25.30 19.35
C HIS A 202 -30.30 -24.39 19.41
N LEU A 203 -29.56 -24.33 18.31
CA LEU A 203 -28.39 -23.47 18.17
C LEU A 203 -28.63 -22.43 17.08
N ILE A 204 -28.07 -21.24 17.26
CA ILE A 204 -28.04 -20.21 16.24
C ILE A 204 -26.58 -19.93 15.90
N ALA A 205 -26.25 -20.02 14.61
CA ALA A 205 -24.94 -19.72 14.10
C ALA A 205 -24.98 -18.50 13.16
N GLU A 206 -23.98 -17.65 13.26
CA GLU A 206 -23.70 -16.61 12.27
C GLU A 206 -22.88 -17.21 11.14
N SER A 207 -23.27 -16.93 9.90
CA SER A 207 -22.56 -17.41 8.72
C SER A 207 -22.24 -16.29 7.75
N LEU A 208 -21.02 -16.35 7.21
CA LEU A 208 -20.54 -15.53 6.11
C LEU A 208 -20.21 -16.43 4.94
N ILE A 209 -20.75 -16.12 3.77
CA ILE A 209 -20.51 -16.88 2.54
C ILE A 209 -20.04 -15.95 1.45
N GLY A 210 -18.95 -16.31 0.78
CA GLY A 210 -18.57 -15.73 -0.50
C GLY A 210 -19.39 -16.40 -1.59
N ARG A 211 -20.06 -15.62 -2.43
CA ARG A 211 -20.77 -16.13 -3.61
C ARG A 211 -20.57 -15.15 -4.76
N ASP A 212 -19.96 -15.64 -5.84
CA ASP A 212 -19.55 -14.80 -6.97
C ASP A 212 -18.63 -13.65 -6.50
N GLN A 213 -19.07 -12.39 -6.64
CA GLN A 213 -18.36 -11.17 -6.20
C GLN A 213 -18.94 -10.56 -4.92
N PHE A 214 -19.80 -11.28 -4.19
CA PHE A 214 -20.49 -10.76 -3.02
C PHE A 214 -20.18 -11.59 -1.77
N LEU A 215 -20.14 -10.91 -0.63
CA LEU A 215 -20.25 -11.53 0.67
C LEU A 215 -21.71 -11.51 1.14
N LEU A 216 -22.20 -12.64 1.63
CA LEU A 216 -23.53 -12.82 2.16
C LEU A 216 -23.43 -13.19 3.64
N THR A 217 -24.05 -12.41 4.50
CA THR A 217 -24.20 -12.73 5.93
C THR A 217 -25.63 -13.17 6.23
N PHE A 218 -25.79 -14.15 7.13
CA PHE A 218 -27.08 -14.60 7.63
C PHE A 218 -26.94 -15.38 8.93
N ARG A 219 -28.04 -15.52 9.67
CA ARG A 219 -28.13 -16.47 10.79
C ARG A 219 -28.78 -17.77 10.35
N ALA A 220 -28.24 -18.88 10.83
CA ALA A 220 -28.77 -20.21 10.61
C ALA A 220 -29.15 -20.85 11.94
N HIS A 221 -30.39 -21.35 12.01
CA HIS A 221 -30.95 -22.05 13.16
C HIS A 221 -30.81 -23.55 12.94
N PHE A 222 -30.10 -24.21 13.85
CA PHE A 222 -29.87 -25.64 13.84
C PHE A 222 -30.68 -26.30 14.97
N TYR A 223 -31.46 -27.32 14.63
CA TYR A 223 -32.20 -28.11 15.61
C TYR A 223 -31.58 -29.49 15.69
N LEU A 224 -30.98 -29.80 16.84
CA LEU A 224 -30.30 -31.05 17.07
C LEU A 224 -31.14 -31.96 17.96
N ILE A 225 -31.12 -33.26 17.66
CA ILE A 225 -31.74 -34.31 18.47
C ILE A 225 -30.70 -35.35 18.82
N ARG A 226 -30.94 -36.10 19.90
CA ARG A 226 -30.07 -37.22 20.28
C ARG A 226 -30.60 -38.52 19.67
N GLU A 227 -29.79 -39.17 18.84
CA GLU A 227 -30.11 -40.44 18.17
C GLU A 227 -28.92 -41.39 18.37
N GLU A 228 -29.15 -42.63 18.82
CA GLU A 228 -28.08 -43.62 19.03
C GLU A 228 -26.91 -43.09 19.91
N GLY A 229 -27.23 -42.28 20.93
CA GLY A 229 -26.25 -41.75 21.89
C GLY A 229 -25.52 -40.47 21.46
N ARG A 230 -25.68 -40.03 20.20
CA ARG A 230 -25.00 -38.86 19.59
C ARG A 230 -25.97 -37.77 19.18
N TRP A 231 -25.45 -36.57 18.96
CA TRP A 231 -26.21 -35.44 18.44
C TRP A 231 -26.20 -35.41 16.92
N VAL A 232 -27.37 -35.22 16.31
CA VAL A 232 -27.55 -35.12 14.85
C VAL A 232 -28.43 -33.93 14.48
N ILE A 233 -28.22 -33.35 13.30
CA ILE A 233 -28.92 -32.18 12.79
C ILE A 233 -30.27 -32.62 12.19
N SER A 234 -31.35 -32.41 12.95
CA SER A 234 -32.70 -32.76 12.49
C SER A 234 -33.26 -31.79 11.45
N SER A 235 -32.93 -30.49 11.57
CA SER A 235 -33.30 -29.47 10.60
C SER A 235 -32.42 -28.23 10.70
N ILE A 236 -32.30 -27.53 9.58
CA ILE A 236 -31.60 -26.24 9.45
C ILE A 236 -32.58 -25.24 8.86
N ARG A 237 -32.79 -24.11 9.53
CA ARG A 237 -33.57 -22.99 9.01
C ARG A 237 -32.66 -21.78 8.82
N ARG A 238 -32.64 -21.25 7.61
CA ARG A 238 -31.82 -20.10 7.24
C ARG A 238 -32.67 -18.82 7.27
N GLU A 239 -32.18 -17.78 7.93
CA GLU A 239 -32.74 -16.43 7.79
C GLU A 239 -32.40 -15.83 6.41
N PRO A 240 -33.17 -14.84 5.91
CA PRO A 240 -32.82 -14.16 4.66
C PRO A 240 -31.39 -13.64 4.68
N SER A 241 -30.63 -13.93 3.63
CA SER A 241 -29.26 -13.45 3.52
C SER A 241 -29.20 -11.97 3.18
N LEU A 242 -28.35 -11.26 3.90
CA LEU A 242 -28.03 -9.87 3.65
C LEU A 242 -26.70 -9.80 2.90
N LYS A 243 -26.65 -9.00 1.83
CA LYS A 243 -25.37 -8.66 1.20
C LYS A 243 -24.58 -7.79 2.18
N VAL A 244 -23.35 -8.19 2.49
CA VAL A 244 -22.43 -7.34 3.25
C VAL A 244 -22.09 -6.14 2.36
N PRO A 245 -22.33 -4.90 2.82
CA PRO A 245 -21.95 -3.71 2.07
C PRO A 245 -20.44 -3.67 1.85
N PHE A 246 -20.00 -3.21 0.67
CA PHE A 246 -18.57 -2.96 0.40
C PHE A 246 -17.98 -2.01 1.47
N GLY A 247 -16.81 -2.37 2.02
CA GLY A 247 -16.16 -1.64 3.12
C GLY A 247 -16.67 -1.97 4.53
N GLN A 248 -17.75 -2.75 4.66
CA GLN A 248 -18.11 -3.45 5.90
C GLN A 248 -17.69 -4.92 5.86
N ASP A 249 -16.66 -5.23 5.07
CA ASP A 249 -16.11 -6.57 5.00
C ASP A 249 -15.75 -7.03 6.42
N PRO A 250 -16.40 -8.09 6.94
CA PRO A 250 -16.20 -8.56 8.31
C PRO A 250 -14.78 -9.11 8.55
N PHE A 251 -13.98 -9.19 7.49
CA PHE A 251 -12.55 -9.45 7.53
C PHE A 251 -11.74 -8.35 8.23
N PHE A 252 -12.24 -7.10 8.30
CA PHE A 252 -11.47 -5.94 8.78
C PHE A 252 -11.95 -5.34 10.10
N GLN A 253 -12.82 -6.03 10.84
CA GLN A 253 -13.40 -5.52 12.09
C GLN A 253 -12.91 -6.32 13.29
N GLY A 254 -11.92 -5.80 14.01
CA GLY A 254 -11.44 -6.40 15.25
C GLY A 254 -10.15 -5.78 15.80
N PHE A 255 -9.90 -6.07 17.08
CA PHE A 255 -8.63 -5.79 17.74
C PHE A 255 -7.78 -7.07 17.78
N TRP A 256 -6.49 -6.90 17.59
CA TRP A 256 -5.46 -7.89 17.84
C TRP A 256 -4.79 -7.62 19.18
N TYR A 257 -4.47 -8.69 19.87
CA TYR A 257 -3.69 -8.71 21.10
C TYR A 257 -2.29 -9.17 20.76
N TRP A 258 -1.30 -8.33 21.04
CA TRP A 258 0.10 -8.56 20.73
C TRP A 258 0.94 -8.66 22.00
N ARG A 259 1.92 -9.56 22.02
CA ARG A 259 2.96 -9.58 23.04
C ARG A 259 4.34 -9.67 22.42
N VAL A 260 5.28 -8.88 22.93
CA VAL A 260 6.62 -8.75 22.35
C VAL A 260 7.66 -9.36 23.28
N PHE A 261 8.55 -10.18 22.72
CA PHE A 261 9.60 -10.87 23.44
C PHE A 261 10.95 -10.49 22.86
N PRO A 262 11.95 -10.13 23.69
CA PRO A 262 13.30 -9.94 23.17
C PRO A 262 13.88 -11.28 22.68
N THR A 263 14.57 -11.26 21.54
CA THR A 263 15.33 -12.41 21.03
C THR A 263 16.75 -12.00 20.63
N ARG A 264 17.68 -12.95 20.74
CA ARG A 264 19.06 -12.80 20.26
C ARG A 264 19.34 -13.62 19.00
N ASN A 265 18.37 -14.42 18.55
CA ASN A 265 18.57 -15.40 17.49
C ASN A 265 17.31 -15.52 16.61
N SER A 266 17.01 -14.46 15.86
CA SER A 266 15.89 -14.42 14.92
C SER A 266 15.98 -15.53 13.87
N ASP A 267 17.19 -15.79 13.38
CA ASP A 267 17.42 -16.70 12.25
C ASP A 267 17.11 -18.15 12.64
N LEU A 268 17.57 -18.59 13.82
CA LEU A 268 17.24 -19.92 14.34
C LEU A 268 15.73 -20.09 14.55
N ILE A 269 15.05 -19.04 15.00
CA ILE A 269 13.61 -19.08 15.28
C ILE A 269 12.82 -19.14 13.97
N LEU A 270 13.22 -18.38 12.96
CA LEU A 270 12.66 -18.47 11.61
C LEU A 270 12.90 -19.84 10.99
N GLU A 271 14.11 -20.39 11.09
CA GLU A 271 14.43 -21.72 10.59
C GLU A 271 13.60 -22.80 11.30
N THR A 272 13.42 -22.68 12.61
CA THR A 272 12.60 -23.63 13.36
C THR A 272 11.12 -23.52 12.97
N LEU A 273 10.59 -22.30 12.86
CA LEU A 273 9.20 -22.06 12.44
C LEU A 273 8.94 -22.50 10.99
N ARG A 274 9.90 -22.38 10.07
CA ARG A 274 9.78 -22.91 8.70
C ARG A 274 9.65 -24.42 8.65
N ASN A 275 10.22 -25.11 9.62
CA ASN A 275 10.19 -26.57 9.73
C ASN A 275 9.05 -27.08 10.64
N GLU A 276 8.29 -26.19 11.27
CA GLU A 276 7.19 -26.54 12.16
C GLU A 276 5.90 -26.73 11.35
N GLU A 277 5.26 -27.89 11.51
CA GLU A 277 4.03 -28.24 10.79
C GLU A 277 2.92 -27.21 11.07
N GLY A 278 2.23 -26.78 10.01
CA GLY A 278 1.20 -25.75 10.09
C GLY A 278 1.74 -24.32 10.14
N CYS A 279 3.05 -24.07 10.13
CA CYS A 279 3.58 -22.71 10.00
C CYS A 279 3.76 -22.31 8.53
N HIS A 280 3.23 -21.14 8.15
CA HIS A 280 3.52 -20.51 6.85
C HIS A 280 4.35 -19.25 7.06
N VAL A 281 5.52 -19.17 6.43
CA VAL A 281 6.47 -18.06 6.62
C VAL A 281 6.48 -17.17 5.38
N GLU A 282 6.11 -15.90 5.55
CA GLU A 282 6.28 -14.84 4.56
C GLU A 282 7.51 -14.01 4.93
N ASP A 283 8.55 -14.07 4.11
CA ASP A 283 9.76 -13.27 4.30
C ASP A 283 9.48 -11.80 3.96
N GLY A 284 9.68 -10.92 4.94
CA GLY A 284 9.58 -9.48 4.79
C GLY A 284 10.92 -8.84 4.44
N GLU A 285 10.88 -7.54 4.15
CA GLU A 285 12.11 -6.78 3.92
C GLU A 285 12.98 -6.68 5.19
N ARG A 286 14.30 -6.51 5.00
CA ARG A 286 15.30 -6.21 6.06
C ARG A 286 15.54 -7.31 7.11
N GLY A 287 15.15 -8.56 6.83
CA GLY A 287 15.35 -9.71 7.73
C GLY A 287 14.25 -9.84 8.78
N THR A 288 13.03 -9.45 8.39
CA THR A 288 11.81 -9.69 9.16
C THR A 288 11.02 -10.81 8.49
N ALA A 289 10.24 -11.58 9.24
CA ALA A 289 9.28 -12.50 8.63
C ALA A 289 7.99 -12.57 9.45
N VAL A 290 6.88 -12.82 8.77
CA VAL A 290 5.58 -13.07 9.37
C VAL A 290 5.29 -14.56 9.27
N VAL A 291 5.06 -15.19 10.41
CA VAL A 291 4.70 -16.61 10.48
C VAL A 291 3.24 -16.73 10.88
N TYR A 292 2.47 -17.40 10.03
CA TYR A 292 1.09 -17.80 10.32
C TYR A 292 1.10 -19.20 10.92
N MET A 293 0.58 -19.38 12.14
CA MET A 293 0.69 -20.65 12.86
C MET A 293 -0.61 -21.46 12.88
N SER A 294 -0.81 -22.30 11.87
CA SER A 294 -2.00 -23.13 11.76
C SER A 294 -2.01 -24.31 12.79
N HIS A 295 -2.62 -24.14 13.97
CA HIS A 295 -3.01 -25.27 14.85
C HIS A 295 -4.36 -25.91 14.47
N MET A 296 -4.33 -27.08 13.81
CA MET A 296 -5.52 -27.80 13.31
C MET A 296 -6.44 -28.36 14.41
N ASN A 297 -6.03 -28.38 15.69
CA ASN A 297 -6.69 -29.20 16.71
C ASN A 297 -7.90 -28.55 17.42
N ASP A 298 -8.11 -27.23 17.35
CA ASP A 298 -9.22 -26.56 18.07
C ASP A 298 -10.39 -26.10 17.17
N ALA A 299 -10.35 -26.40 15.86
CA ALA A 299 -11.33 -25.89 14.88
C ALA A 299 -12.78 -26.32 15.18
N ILE A 300 -12.99 -27.54 15.67
CA ILE A 300 -14.34 -28.08 15.85
C ILE A 300 -15.09 -27.45 17.03
N GLU A 301 -14.38 -27.01 18.07
CA GLU A 301 -15.01 -26.36 19.22
C GLU A 301 -15.41 -24.91 18.92
N MET A 302 -14.72 -24.27 17.97
CA MET A 302 -14.82 -22.83 17.70
C MET A 302 -15.57 -22.47 16.40
N GLY A 303 -15.71 -23.41 15.47
CA GLY A 303 -16.36 -23.19 14.18
C GLY A 303 -15.38 -22.78 13.09
N VAL A 304 -15.92 -22.42 11.93
CA VAL A 304 -15.14 -21.91 10.80
C VAL A 304 -15.15 -20.39 10.84
N ASP A 305 -13.99 -19.75 10.76
CA ASP A 305 -13.90 -18.29 10.58
C ASP A 305 -12.62 -17.94 9.83
N VAL A 306 -12.65 -18.01 8.50
CA VAL A 306 -11.51 -17.77 7.60
C VAL A 306 -10.88 -16.38 7.82
N ALA A 307 -11.66 -15.40 8.25
CA ALA A 307 -11.16 -14.07 8.63
C ALA A 307 -10.28 -14.09 9.89
N ARG A 308 -10.59 -14.98 10.84
CA ARG A 308 -9.94 -15.11 12.16
C ARG A 308 -9.03 -16.34 12.29
N ASP A 309 -9.03 -17.21 11.30
CA ASP A 309 -8.26 -18.45 11.24
C ASP A 309 -6.83 -18.24 10.70
N ALA A 310 -6.39 -16.99 10.53
CA ALA A 310 -4.97 -16.65 10.73
C ALA A 310 -4.64 -16.84 12.23
N ARG A 311 -4.41 -18.10 12.58
CA ARG A 311 -4.09 -18.63 13.90
C ARG A 311 -2.76 -18.05 14.38
N GLY A 312 -2.82 -16.86 14.96
CA GLY A 312 -1.63 -16.19 15.45
C GLY A 312 -0.70 -15.70 14.35
N GLN A 313 -0.08 -14.56 14.60
CA GLN A 313 0.98 -14.02 13.77
C GLN A 313 2.21 -13.90 14.64
N VAL A 314 3.29 -14.55 14.23
CA VAL A 314 4.59 -14.36 14.85
C VAL A 314 5.41 -13.52 13.90
N TRP A 315 5.61 -12.26 14.27
CA TRP A 315 6.57 -11.41 13.60
C TRP A 315 7.93 -11.60 14.25
N VAL A 316 8.91 -11.99 13.45
CA VAL A 316 10.29 -12.14 13.90
C VAL A 316 11.11 -10.98 13.36
N GLY A 317 11.49 -10.06 14.23
CA GLY A 317 12.43 -8.99 13.93
C GLY A 317 13.86 -9.34 14.35
N ARG A 318 14.81 -8.44 14.05
CA ARG A 318 16.24 -8.65 14.35
C ARG A 318 16.57 -8.84 15.84
N ARG A 319 15.75 -8.30 16.74
CA ARG A 319 16.00 -8.29 18.20
C ARG A 319 14.78 -8.64 19.04
N GLU A 320 13.64 -8.90 18.42
CA GLU A 320 12.42 -9.22 19.14
C GLU A 320 11.47 -10.05 18.30
N ILE A 321 10.49 -10.64 18.97
CA ILE A 321 9.44 -11.45 18.40
C ILE A 321 8.12 -10.89 18.91
N ALA A 322 7.27 -10.42 18.01
CA ALA A 322 5.93 -9.98 18.34
C ALA A 322 4.93 -11.09 17.98
N VAL A 323 4.18 -11.57 18.97
CA VAL A 323 3.17 -12.61 18.82
C VAL A 323 1.80 -11.96 18.92
N GLY A 324 0.99 -12.02 17.87
CA GLY A 324 -0.31 -11.38 17.77
C GLY A 324 -1.43 -12.40 17.57
N THR A 325 -2.59 -12.21 18.21
CA THR A 325 -3.80 -13.01 17.93
C THR A 325 -5.06 -12.17 18.10
N VAL A 326 -6.21 -12.63 17.61
CA VAL A 326 -7.51 -11.91 17.73
C VAL A 326 -8.14 -11.95 19.14
N SER A 327 -7.58 -12.70 20.10
CA SER A 327 -8.07 -12.71 21.49
C SER A 327 -6.95 -12.98 22.49
N GLU A 328 -7.05 -12.40 23.69
CA GLU A 328 -6.02 -12.57 24.72
C GLU A 328 -5.84 -14.03 25.19
N GLU A 329 -6.93 -14.81 25.24
CA GLU A 329 -6.87 -16.25 25.58
C GLU A 329 -6.05 -17.03 24.55
N ARG A 330 -6.25 -16.74 23.24
CA ARG A 330 -5.47 -17.34 22.15
C ARG A 330 -4.02 -16.92 22.19
N LEU A 331 -3.75 -15.65 22.49
CA LEU A 331 -2.39 -15.14 22.68
C LEU A 331 -1.67 -15.92 23.78
N ASN A 332 -2.35 -16.15 24.91
CA ASN A 332 -1.78 -16.91 26.03
C ASN A 332 -1.61 -18.41 25.73
N ALA A 333 -2.47 -19.01 24.90
CA ALA A 333 -2.28 -20.38 24.42
C ALA A 333 -1.06 -20.46 23.49
N LEU A 334 -0.99 -19.61 22.47
CA LEU A 334 0.12 -19.57 21.52
C LEU A 334 1.47 -19.31 22.18
N ILE A 335 1.53 -18.38 23.15
CA ILE A 335 2.74 -18.14 23.95
C ILE A 335 3.18 -19.38 24.73
N ARG A 336 2.23 -20.17 25.26
CA ARG A 336 2.57 -21.41 25.97
C ARG A 336 3.17 -22.45 25.02
N ASP A 337 2.64 -22.57 23.81
CA ASP A 337 3.15 -23.51 22.82
C ASP A 337 4.51 -23.07 22.28
N LEU A 338 4.69 -21.79 21.93
CA LEU A 338 6.00 -21.24 21.56
C LEU A 338 7.07 -21.42 22.66
N ARG A 339 6.68 -21.36 23.95
CA ARG A 339 7.57 -21.67 25.08
C ARG A 339 7.90 -23.16 25.18
N ARG A 340 6.94 -24.04 24.93
CA ARG A 340 7.16 -25.50 24.91
C ARG A 340 8.12 -25.88 23.79
N SER A 341 7.97 -25.27 22.62
CA SER A 341 8.89 -25.40 21.48
C SER A 341 10.22 -24.67 21.67
N ARG A 342 10.42 -23.99 22.82
CA ARG A 342 11.63 -23.22 23.17
C ARG A 342 11.98 -22.09 22.20
N LEU A 343 11.00 -21.61 21.43
CA LEU A 343 11.15 -20.52 20.46
C LEU A 343 11.19 -19.16 21.16
N ILE A 344 10.49 -19.01 22.27
CA ILE A 344 10.54 -17.81 23.11
C ILE A 344 10.93 -18.18 24.55
N GLY A 345 11.60 -17.26 25.23
CA GLY A 345 12.05 -17.46 26.61
C GLY A 345 10.90 -17.51 27.64
N HIS A 346 11.24 -17.86 28.87
CA HIS A 346 10.30 -17.80 30.01
C HIS A 346 9.97 -16.38 30.48
N THR A 347 10.60 -15.36 29.88
CA THR A 347 10.26 -13.96 30.17
C THR A 347 8.80 -13.70 29.79
N PRO A 348 8.07 -12.88 30.59
CA PRO A 348 6.64 -12.69 30.40
C PRO A 348 6.27 -12.05 29.06
N GLY A 349 7.21 -11.33 28.42
CA GLY A 349 6.97 -10.49 27.24
C GLY A 349 6.37 -9.13 27.63
N ARG A 350 6.55 -8.11 26.79
CA ARG A 350 5.89 -6.81 26.93
C ARG A 350 4.49 -6.85 26.30
N GLY A 351 3.48 -6.27 26.95
CA GLY A 351 2.06 -6.34 26.54
C GLY A 351 1.17 -7.12 27.54
N PRO A 352 -0.06 -7.53 27.17
CA PRO A 352 -0.62 -7.52 25.81
C PRO A 352 -0.99 -6.11 25.32
N TYR A 353 -0.58 -5.77 24.10
CA TYR A 353 -0.96 -4.56 23.40
C TYR A 353 -2.20 -4.83 22.56
N ARG A 354 -3.19 -3.94 22.63
CA ARG A 354 -4.44 -4.08 21.88
C ARG A 354 -4.42 -3.11 20.69
N LEU A 355 -4.23 -3.63 19.49
CA LEU A 355 -4.07 -2.83 18.27
C LEU A 355 -5.18 -3.18 17.25
N PRO A 356 -5.71 -2.22 16.48
CA PRO A 356 -6.65 -2.51 15.40
C PRO A 356 -5.95 -3.27 14.26
N GLU A 357 -6.70 -4.02 13.45
CA GLU A 357 -6.17 -4.76 12.27
C GLU A 357 -5.35 -3.86 11.33
N ILE A 358 -5.71 -2.58 11.17
CA ILE A 358 -4.94 -1.66 10.31
C ILE A 358 -3.50 -1.44 10.79
N ALA A 359 -3.25 -1.51 12.10
CA ALA A 359 -1.89 -1.46 12.65
C ALA A 359 -1.09 -2.70 12.24
N ASN A 360 -1.77 -3.85 12.17
CA ASN A 360 -1.17 -5.10 11.70
C ASN A 360 -0.68 -4.98 10.25
N TYR A 361 -1.49 -4.41 9.35
CA TYR A 361 -1.08 -4.16 7.96
C TYR A 361 0.08 -3.16 7.85
N ALA A 362 0.01 -2.05 8.59
CA ALA A 362 1.08 -1.06 8.59
C ALA A 362 2.41 -1.67 9.04
N PHE A 363 2.36 -2.59 10.00
CA PHE A 363 3.51 -3.35 10.47
C PHE A 363 4.02 -4.38 9.45
N ARG A 364 3.11 -5.13 8.81
CA ARG A 364 3.43 -6.12 7.76
C ARG A 364 4.13 -5.52 6.54
N GLN A 365 3.77 -4.29 6.16
CA GLN A 365 4.37 -3.60 5.02
C GLN A 365 5.84 -3.19 5.23
N GLY A 366 6.43 -3.50 6.39
CA GLY A 366 7.82 -3.19 6.69
C GLY A 366 8.08 -1.70 6.95
N ASN A 367 7.02 -0.92 7.22
CA ASN A 367 7.13 0.51 7.50
C ASN A 367 7.87 0.80 8.82
N TYR A 368 8.04 -0.20 9.69
CA TYR A 368 8.66 -0.08 11.00
C TYR A 368 9.78 -1.11 11.17
N THR A 369 10.90 -0.69 11.75
CA THR A 369 12.07 -1.54 11.98
C THR A 369 11.91 -2.45 13.21
N ASN A 370 11.03 -2.09 14.14
CA ASN A 370 10.68 -2.91 15.31
C ASN A 370 9.26 -2.57 15.80
N PHE A 371 8.66 -3.46 16.60
CA PHE A 371 7.34 -3.34 17.18
C PHE A 371 7.27 -2.16 18.18
N GLU A 372 8.39 -1.80 18.82
CA GLU A 372 8.44 -0.60 19.66
C GLU A 372 8.31 0.68 18.82
N GLU A 373 8.91 0.75 17.64
CA GLU A 373 8.72 1.84 16.68
C GLU A 373 7.30 1.86 16.09
N LEU A 374 6.69 0.69 15.87
CA LEU A 374 5.26 0.60 15.57
C LEU A 374 4.48 1.19 16.73
N LEU A 375 4.74 0.78 17.96
CA LEU A 375 4.05 1.26 19.15
C LEU A 375 4.31 2.74 19.38
N ASP A 376 5.49 3.29 19.11
CA ASP A 376 5.81 4.71 19.23
C ASP A 376 5.10 5.51 18.13
N ALA A 377 5.11 5.02 16.88
CA ALA A 377 4.39 5.66 15.78
C ALA A 377 2.87 5.54 15.96
N TRP A 378 2.40 4.45 16.55
CA TRP A 378 1.02 4.30 16.96
C TRP A 378 0.77 5.21 18.15
N GLU A 379 1.56 5.21 19.22
CA GLU A 379 1.46 6.09 20.40
C GLU A 379 1.48 7.57 20.00
N VAL A 380 2.27 7.98 19.01
CA VAL A 380 2.25 9.34 18.43
C VAL A 380 0.97 9.58 17.61
N LYS A 381 0.46 8.59 16.86
CA LYS A 381 -0.88 8.66 16.26
C LYS A 381 -2.00 8.60 17.31
N LEU A 382 -1.72 8.07 18.49
CA LEU A 382 -2.67 7.86 19.57
C LEU A 382 -2.70 9.09 20.51
N ASP A 383 -1.57 9.81 20.60
CA ASP A 383 -1.37 11.12 21.23
C ASP A 383 -1.66 12.27 20.27
N ASP A 384 -1.72 12.00 18.95
CA ASP A 384 -2.46 12.84 18.02
C ASP A 384 -3.95 12.73 18.42
N PRO A 385 -4.56 13.81 18.94
CA PRO A 385 -5.96 13.78 19.37
C PRO A 385 -6.92 13.38 18.24
N LEU A 386 -6.43 13.33 16.99
CA LEU A 386 -7.18 12.87 15.82
C LEU A 386 -7.21 11.34 15.63
N ILE A 387 -6.30 10.53 16.22
CA ILE A 387 -6.13 9.11 15.87
C ILE A 387 -5.95 8.16 17.11
N GLY A 388 -6.17 8.66 18.35
CA GLY A 388 -6.22 7.98 19.67
C GLY A 388 -6.82 6.56 19.81
N PRO A 389 -6.40 5.72 20.80
CA PRO A 389 -6.91 4.35 21.03
C PRO A 389 -8.19 4.37 21.87
N GLU A 390 -8.39 5.47 22.61
CA GLU A 390 -9.67 5.91 23.16
C GLU A 390 -10.40 6.84 22.17
N GLY A 391 -9.84 7.06 20.97
CA GLY A 391 -10.27 7.99 19.91
C GLY A 391 -11.07 7.34 18.76
N TRP A 392 -11.43 6.06 18.88
CA TRP A 392 -12.75 5.61 18.44
C TRP A 392 -13.77 6.06 19.51
N GLY A 393 -13.87 7.37 19.73
CA GLY A 393 -14.72 8.01 20.71
C GLY A 393 -14.70 7.39 22.12
N ARG A 394 -14.21 8.14 23.10
CA ARG A 394 -15.18 8.48 24.15
C ARG A 394 -16.34 9.12 23.42
N ASP A 395 -17.55 8.64 23.65
CA ASP A 395 -18.81 9.33 23.35
C ASP A 395 -18.79 10.71 24.02
N THR A 396 -17.98 11.62 23.49
CA THR A 396 -18.11 13.04 23.66
C THR A 396 -18.13 13.53 22.23
N ASP A 397 -19.33 13.85 21.75
CA ASP A 397 -19.68 14.34 20.42
C ASP A 397 -18.92 15.62 19.96
N ASP A 398 -17.78 15.95 20.58
CA ASP A 398 -17.24 17.31 20.65
C ASP A 398 -15.88 17.54 19.96
N ASP A 399 -15.21 16.53 19.34
CA ASP A 399 -14.07 16.79 18.44
C ASP A 399 -14.47 16.73 16.95
N PRO A 400 -14.80 17.87 16.34
CA PRO A 400 -15.25 17.94 14.95
C PRO A 400 -14.13 17.62 13.94
N VAL A 401 -12.86 17.78 14.30
CA VAL A 401 -11.75 17.61 13.36
C VAL A 401 -11.45 16.13 13.15
N ALA A 402 -11.37 15.35 14.24
CA ALA A 402 -11.14 13.91 14.17
C ALA A 402 -12.26 13.21 13.38
N ARG A 403 -13.50 13.59 13.67
CA ARG A 403 -14.69 13.11 12.95
C ARG A 403 -14.63 13.42 11.46
N ALA A 404 -14.31 14.66 11.08
CA ALA A 404 -14.23 15.04 9.67
C ALA A 404 -13.09 14.33 8.91
N VAL A 405 -11.93 14.09 9.55
CA VAL A 405 -10.84 13.29 8.97
C VAL A 405 -11.29 11.85 8.74
N ALA A 406 -11.89 11.22 9.76
CA ALA A 406 -12.36 9.83 9.68
C ALA A 406 -13.45 9.64 8.61
N GLU A 407 -14.43 10.54 8.55
CA GLU A 407 -15.48 10.53 7.53
C GLU A 407 -14.90 10.69 6.11
N THR A 408 -13.95 11.60 5.94
CA THR A 408 -13.27 11.84 4.65
C THR A 408 -12.46 10.62 4.20
N ALA A 409 -11.69 10.01 5.11
CA ALA A 409 -10.92 8.80 4.83
C ALA A 409 -11.83 7.61 4.47
N GLN A 410 -12.95 7.47 5.18
CA GLN A 410 -13.93 6.41 4.93
C GLN A 410 -14.58 6.56 3.55
N ILE A 411 -14.99 7.77 3.16
CA ILE A 411 -15.54 8.03 1.82
C ILE A 411 -14.47 7.77 0.75
N GLY A 412 -13.23 8.21 0.97
CA GLY A 412 -12.12 7.98 0.04
C GLY A 412 -11.84 6.49 -0.20
N SER A 413 -11.88 5.68 0.85
CA SER A 413 -11.72 4.22 0.77
C SER A 413 -12.87 3.57 -0.01
N LEU A 414 -14.12 3.87 0.36
CA LEU A 414 -15.31 3.36 -0.32
C LEU A 414 -15.35 3.77 -1.80
N MET A 415 -14.96 5.00 -2.11
CA MET A 415 -14.86 5.50 -3.49
C MET A 415 -13.83 4.71 -4.30
N THR A 416 -12.66 4.43 -3.71
CA THR A 416 -11.60 3.67 -4.39
C THR A 416 -12.03 2.24 -4.68
N GLN A 417 -12.69 1.58 -3.71
CA GLN A 417 -13.29 0.26 -3.92
C GLN A 417 -14.37 0.29 -5.02
N PHE A 418 -15.24 1.30 -4.99
CA PHE A 418 -16.26 1.49 -6.02
C PHE A 418 -15.65 1.70 -7.41
N ILE A 419 -14.56 2.46 -7.52
CA ILE A 419 -13.83 2.62 -8.78
C ILE A 419 -13.28 1.29 -9.28
N HIS A 420 -12.64 0.51 -8.42
CA HIS A 420 -12.11 -0.81 -8.80
C HIS A 420 -13.22 -1.78 -9.20
N TRP A 421 -14.40 -1.69 -8.58
CA TRP A 421 -15.55 -2.52 -8.96
C TRP A 421 -16.20 -2.06 -10.27
N ARG A 422 -16.55 -0.77 -10.37
CA ARG A 422 -17.40 -0.23 -11.44
C ARG A 422 -16.63 0.22 -12.67
N PHE A 423 -15.38 0.63 -12.48
CA PHE A 423 -14.58 1.37 -13.45
C PHE A 423 -13.15 0.82 -13.61
N ALA A 424 -12.87 -0.43 -13.22
CA ALA A 424 -11.52 -1.03 -13.23
C ALA A 424 -10.76 -0.80 -14.54
N GLU A 425 -11.40 -1.13 -15.66
CA GLU A 425 -10.80 -1.03 -17.00
C GLU A 425 -10.54 0.42 -17.39
N GLN A 426 -11.48 1.32 -17.06
CA GLN A 426 -11.29 2.73 -17.31
C GLN A 426 -10.19 3.31 -16.43
N TRP A 427 -10.17 2.96 -15.15
CA TRP A 427 -9.15 3.38 -14.20
C TRP A 427 -7.77 2.98 -14.70
N LYS A 428 -7.56 1.70 -15.02
CA LYS A 428 -6.30 1.17 -15.56
C LYS A 428 -5.87 1.93 -16.82
N ARG A 429 -6.79 2.12 -17.78
CA ARG A 429 -6.49 2.82 -19.03
C ARG A 429 -6.13 4.29 -18.83
N GLU A 430 -6.91 5.02 -18.03
CA GLU A 430 -6.64 6.44 -17.76
C GLU A 430 -5.35 6.60 -16.93
N TRP A 431 -5.07 5.69 -15.98
CA TRP A 431 -3.83 5.68 -15.21
C TRP A 431 -2.63 5.50 -16.13
N SER A 432 -2.63 4.50 -17.02
CA SER A 432 -1.54 4.30 -17.97
C SER A 432 -1.31 5.51 -18.89
N GLN A 433 -2.36 6.25 -19.25
CA GLN A 433 -2.20 7.50 -20.02
C GLN A 433 -1.62 8.62 -19.17
N PHE A 434 -2.07 8.74 -17.92
CA PHE A 434 -1.57 9.72 -16.97
C PHE A 434 -0.09 9.49 -16.64
N ALA A 435 0.28 8.27 -16.25
CA ALA A 435 1.64 7.89 -15.85
C ALA A 435 2.69 8.16 -16.96
N ARG A 436 2.32 8.02 -18.23
CA ARG A 436 3.20 8.37 -19.37
C ARG A 436 3.65 9.84 -19.42
N HIS A 437 2.97 10.73 -18.70
CA HIS A 437 3.31 12.15 -18.64
C HIS A 437 4.16 12.51 -17.40
N THR A 438 4.42 11.54 -16.52
CA THR A 438 5.23 11.69 -15.31
C THR A 438 6.67 11.26 -15.57
N ASP A 439 7.57 11.45 -14.59
CA ASP A 439 8.95 10.96 -14.68
C ASP A 439 9.08 9.46 -14.36
N GLU A 440 8.00 8.82 -13.90
CA GLU A 440 7.96 7.43 -13.41
C GLU A 440 6.81 6.62 -14.03
N PRO A 441 6.80 6.44 -15.36
CA PRO A 441 5.65 5.89 -16.08
C PRO A 441 5.31 4.43 -15.75
N GLU A 442 6.28 3.68 -15.21
CA GLU A 442 6.15 2.27 -14.85
C GLU A 442 5.78 2.05 -13.38
N THR A 443 5.82 3.10 -12.54
CA THR A 443 5.47 2.99 -11.11
C THR A 443 3.98 2.73 -10.96
N SER A 444 3.64 1.80 -10.05
CA SER A 444 2.26 1.44 -9.75
C SER A 444 1.48 2.65 -9.21
N PHE A 445 0.15 2.67 -9.35
CA PHE A 445 -0.67 3.75 -8.79
C PHE A 445 -0.45 3.97 -7.29
N ALA A 446 -0.30 2.88 -6.52
CA ALA A 446 -0.19 2.94 -5.07
C ALA A 446 1.12 3.61 -4.62
N ASP A 447 2.19 3.43 -5.40
CA ASP A 447 3.53 3.91 -5.05
C ASP A 447 3.88 5.23 -5.76
N HIS A 448 3.07 5.65 -6.74
CA HIS A 448 3.42 6.79 -7.57
C HIS A 448 3.17 8.13 -6.83
N PRO A 449 4.14 9.07 -6.79
CA PRO A 449 4.04 10.35 -6.06
C PRO A 449 3.01 11.36 -6.62
N LEU A 450 2.26 10.96 -7.64
CA LEU A 450 1.17 11.71 -8.29
C LEU A 450 -0.13 10.88 -8.34
N GLY A 451 -0.17 9.72 -7.67
CA GLY A 451 -1.35 8.86 -7.59
C GLY A 451 -2.54 9.64 -7.04
N THR A 452 -2.34 10.41 -5.96
CA THR A 452 -3.42 11.23 -5.36
C THR A 452 -3.97 12.28 -6.33
N LEU A 453 -3.11 12.94 -7.12
CA LEU A 453 -3.54 13.91 -8.14
C LEU A 453 -4.41 13.24 -9.22
N PHE A 454 -3.99 12.06 -9.69
CA PHE A 454 -4.77 11.28 -10.65
C PHE A 454 -6.11 10.85 -10.05
N TRP A 455 -6.10 10.33 -8.82
CA TRP A 455 -7.30 9.88 -8.13
C TRP A 455 -8.32 11.02 -8.02
N GLU A 456 -7.90 12.21 -7.58
CA GLU A 456 -8.79 13.37 -7.49
C GLU A 456 -9.39 13.73 -8.84
N TRP A 457 -8.57 13.83 -9.89
CA TRP A 457 -9.07 14.13 -11.22
C TRP A 457 -10.06 13.07 -11.71
N PHE A 458 -9.78 11.79 -11.48
CA PHE A 458 -10.62 10.68 -11.89
C PHE A 458 -11.96 10.66 -11.13
N VAL A 459 -11.95 10.98 -9.84
CA VAL A 459 -13.16 11.03 -9.00
C VAL A 459 -14.03 12.24 -9.36
N PHE A 460 -13.43 13.43 -9.35
CA PHE A 460 -14.18 14.69 -9.35
C PHE A 460 -14.39 15.30 -10.73
N ASP A 461 -13.53 15.02 -11.72
CA ASP A 461 -13.53 15.78 -12.98
C ASP A 461 -13.68 14.92 -14.24
N ARG A 462 -13.24 13.67 -14.18
CA ARG A 462 -13.30 12.76 -15.33
C ARG A 462 -14.75 12.49 -15.68
N ARG A 463 -15.13 12.90 -16.90
CA ARG A 463 -16.49 12.74 -17.42
C ARG A 463 -16.73 11.30 -17.89
N LEU A 464 -17.80 10.70 -17.40
CA LEU A 464 -18.33 9.43 -17.86
C LEU A 464 -19.11 9.62 -19.17
N ARG A 465 -19.48 8.52 -19.85
CA ARG A 465 -20.25 8.58 -21.10
C ARG A 465 -21.60 9.32 -20.96
N GLY A 466 -22.18 9.36 -19.75
CA GLY A 466 -23.40 10.10 -19.44
C GLY A 466 -23.19 11.56 -19.01
N GLY A 467 -21.97 12.10 -19.09
CA GLY A 467 -21.66 13.49 -18.69
C GLY A 467 -21.47 13.71 -17.18
N GLY A 468 -21.93 12.78 -16.34
CA GLY A 468 -21.62 12.76 -14.91
C GLY A 468 -20.15 12.44 -14.61
N THR A 469 -19.76 12.59 -13.36
CA THR A 469 -18.44 12.22 -12.81
C THR A 469 -18.49 10.86 -12.11
N THR A 470 -17.34 10.32 -11.73
CA THR A 470 -17.27 9.11 -10.90
C THR A 470 -17.95 9.34 -9.55
N LEU A 471 -17.77 10.54 -8.95
CA LEU A 471 -18.46 10.94 -7.73
C LEU A 471 -20.00 10.96 -7.90
N ASP A 472 -20.50 11.41 -9.05
CA ASP A 472 -21.93 11.40 -9.33
C ASP A 472 -22.49 9.97 -9.42
N ALA A 473 -21.76 9.05 -10.06
CA ALA A 473 -22.15 7.64 -10.12
C ALA A 473 -22.13 7.00 -8.72
N PHE A 474 -21.10 7.29 -7.92
CA PHE A 474 -21.03 6.82 -6.53
C PHE A 474 -22.18 7.34 -5.69
N GLU A 475 -22.53 8.63 -5.81
CA GLU A 475 -23.67 9.17 -5.07
C GLU A 475 -24.97 8.47 -5.48
N GLN A 476 -25.20 8.27 -6.78
CA GLN A 476 -26.42 7.63 -7.28
C GLN A 476 -26.55 6.17 -6.84
N GLU A 477 -25.45 5.41 -6.83
CA GLU A 477 -25.47 3.97 -6.59
C GLU A 477 -25.24 3.60 -5.11
N VAL A 478 -24.51 4.43 -4.36
CA VAL A 478 -24.04 4.09 -3.01
C VAL A 478 -24.62 5.01 -1.93
N ALA A 479 -24.92 6.29 -2.22
CA ALA A 479 -25.24 7.25 -1.15
C ALA A 479 -26.46 6.86 -0.32
N SER A 480 -27.48 6.22 -0.90
CA SER A 480 -28.66 5.76 -0.14
C SER A 480 -28.32 4.77 0.98
N HIS A 481 -27.19 4.07 0.85
CA HIS A 481 -26.71 3.07 1.80
C HIS A 481 -25.72 3.64 2.83
N LEU A 482 -25.28 4.89 2.67
CA LEU A 482 -24.35 5.53 3.59
C LEU A 482 -25.08 6.09 4.83
N PRO A 483 -24.43 6.06 6.01
CA PRO A 483 -24.87 6.80 7.18
C PRO A 483 -25.11 8.29 6.87
N PRO A 484 -26.03 8.98 7.58
CA PRO A 484 -26.35 10.38 7.33
C PRO A 484 -25.13 11.31 7.27
N ALA A 485 -24.20 11.16 8.20
CA ALA A 485 -22.99 11.98 8.25
C ALA A 485 -22.12 11.84 7.00
N LEU A 486 -21.91 10.61 6.50
CA LEU A 486 -21.17 10.37 5.26
C LEU A 486 -21.90 10.90 4.03
N ARG A 487 -23.24 10.88 4.01
CA ARG A 487 -24.02 11.51 2.94
C ARG A 487 -23.83 13.03 2.93
N ASP A 488 -23.78 13.66 4.10
CA ASP A 488 -23.56 15.10 4.20
C ASP A 488 -22.12 15.48 3.84
N ALA A 489 -21.14 14.69 4.26
CA ALA A 489 -19.76 14.82 3.79
C ALA A 489 -19.65 14.64 2.26
N LEU A 490 -20.38 13.70 1.67
CA LEU A 490 -20.44 13.52 0.21
C LEU A 490 -21.04 14.74 -0.52
N LYS A 491 -22.07 15.39 0.05
CA LYS A 491 -22.60 16.66 -0.47
C LYS A 491 -21.57 17.78 -0.38
N ASN A 492 -20.77 17.82 0.68
CA ASN A 492 -19.67 18.79 0.81
C ASN A 492 -18.58 18.52 -0.22
N TRP A 493 -18.24 17.26 -0.49
CA TRP A 493 -17.33 16.88 -1.56
C TRP A 493 -17.81 17.35 -2.92
N LYS A 494 -19.12 17.43 -3.18
CA LYS A 494 -19.64 18.00 -4.44
C LYS A 494 -19.43 19.50 -4.59
N ARG A 495 -19.17 20.22 -3.49
CA ARG A 495 -18.86 21.66 -3.48
C ARG A 495 -17.36 21.94 -3.62
N ASN A 496 -16.56 20.90 -3.88
CA ASN A 496 -15.12 21.06 -4.10
C ASN A 496 -14.81 22.04 -5.23
N ARG A 497 -13.63 22.67 -5.16
CA ARG A 497 -13.18 23.66 -6.14
C ARG A 497 -11.71 23.43 -6.50
N PRO A 498 -11.40 22.84 -7.66
CA PRO A 498 -10.04 22.81 -8.17
C PRO A 498 -9.66 24.20 -8.67
N GLY A 499 -8.44 24.64 -8.39
CA GLY A 499 -8.05 26.00 -8.76
C GLY A 499 -6.57 26.31 -8.61
N PHE A 500 -6.23 27.48 -9.13
CA PHE A 500 -4.97 28.15 -8.87
C PHE A 500 -5.25 29.32 -7.94
N TYR A 501 -4.51 29.41 -6.85
CA TYR A 501 -4.72 30.38 -5.80
C TYR A 501 -3.41 31.10 -5.48
N VAL A 502 -3.44 32.40 -5.23
CA VAL A 502 -2.28 33.15 -4.73
C VAL A 502 -2.39 33.32 -3.23
N ILE A 503 -1.36 32.93 -2.50
CA ILE A 503 -1.26 33.15 -1.05
C ILE A 503 -1.16 34.65 -0.80
N LEU A 504 -2.09 35.19 -0.02
CA LEU A 504 -2.14 36.62 0.32
C LEU A 504 -1.41 36.91 1.62
N SER A 505 -1.69 36.12 2.64
CA SER A 505 -1.13 36.26 3.98
C SER A 505 -1.10 34.91 4.69
N LEU A 506 -0.13 34.76 5.57
CA LEU A 506 0.05 33.58 6.42
C LEU A 506 -0.48 33.88 7.83
N GLU A 507 -1.17 32.93 8.45
CA GLU A 507 -1.73 33.03 9.79
C GLU A 507 -1.33 31.81 10.63
N GLU A 508 -1.58 31.82 11.95
CA GLU A 508 -1.12 30.76 12.86
C GLU A 508 -1.62 29.35 12.49
N LYS A 509 -2.85 29.23 11.96
CA LYS A 509 -3.53 27.96 11.68
C LYS A 509 -3.67 27.65 10.17
N GLY A 510 -3.00 28.40 9.32
CA GLY A 510 -3.19 28.31 7.88
C GLY A 510 -2.91 29.61 7.14
N TYR A 511 -3.58 29.84 6.02
CA TYR A 511 -3.27 30.99 5.17
C TYR A 511 -4.47 31.42 4.31
N TRP A 512 -4.52 32.72 4.02
CA TRP A 512 -5.50 33.27 3.10
C TRP A 512 -5.00 33.16 1.68
N VAL A 513 -5.87 32.71 0.79
CA VAL A 513 -5.61 32.66 -0.64
C VAL A 513 -6.67 33.39 -1.43
N ARG A 514 -6.32 33.84 -2.62
CA ARG A 514 -7.27 34.39 -3.61
C ARG A 514 -7.21 33.57 -4.88
N ASP A 515 -8.37 33.28 -5.46
CA ASP A 515 -8.45 32.67 -6.79
C ASP A 515 -7.69 33.54 -7.82
N VAL A 516 -6.84 32.93 -8.63
CA VAL A 516 -6.09 33.63 -9.69
C VAL A 516 -7.00 34.11 -10.82
N PHE A 517 -8.06 33.37 -11.08
CA PHE A 517 -9.00 33.60 -12.18
C PHE A 517 -10.35 34.15 -11.69
N GLY A 518 -10.50 34.38 -10.39
CA GLY A 518 -11.66 35.00 -9.76
C GLY A 518 -11.27 36.09 -8.77
N GLU A 519 -12.26 36.62 -8.04
CA GLU A 519 -12.04 37.59 -6.95
C GLU A 519 -12.24 36.99 -5.56
N GLU A 520 -12.71 35.74 -5.51
CA GLU A 520 -13.03 35.04 -4.26
C GLU A 520 -11.76 34.76 -3.44
N ARG A 521 -11.91 34.90 -2.12
CA ARG A 521 -10.87 34.62 -1.14
C ARG A 521 -11.29 33.46 -0.26
N PHE A 522 -10.32 32.63 0.10
CA PHE A 522 -10.54 31.45 0.93
C PHE A 522 -9.50 31.41 2.04
N PHE A 523 -9.92 31.00 3.21
CA PHE A 523 -8.99 30.63 4.27
C PHE A 523 -8.78 29.11 4.23
N ILE A 524 -7.53 28.71 4.00
CA ILE A 524 -7.13 27.30 4.00
C ILE A 524 -6.53 26.98 5.36
N ARG A 525 -7.19 26.09 6.10
CA ARG A 525 -6.66 25.49 7.33
C ARG A 525 -5.67 24.39 6.95
N ASP A 526 -4.47 24.48 7.49
CA ASP A 526 -3.39 23.53 7.24
C ASP A 526 -2.79 23.10 8.59
N PRO A 527 -3.13 21.90 9.10
CA PRO A 527 -2.62 21.40 10.37
C PRO A 527 -1.10 21.20 10.38
N GLU A 528 -0.49 20.99 9.21
CA GLU A 528 0.94 20.76 9.05
C GLU A 528 1.72 22.07 8.93
N TYR A 529 1.03 23.20 8.79
CA TYR A 529 1.65 24.51 8.68
C TYR A 529 2.26 24.96 10.00
N ASN A 530 3.56 25.30 9.96
CA ASN A 530 4.27 25.90 11.09
C ASN A 530 4.61 27.37 10.79
N PRO A 531 4.03 28.36 11.51
CA PRO A 531 4.28 29.78 11.27
C PRO A 531 5.72 30.23 11.51
N LYS A 532 6.52 29.45 12.27
CA LYS A 532 7.93 29.80 12.53
C LYS A 532 8.85 29.43 11.37
N THR A 533 8.45 28.47 10.55
CA THR A 533 9.21 27.96 9.40
C THR A 533 8.24 27.66 8.27
N PRO A 534 7.57 28.69 7.73
CA PRO A 534 6.55 28.47 6.72
C PRO A 534 7.21 27.89 5.46
N PRO A 535 6.70 26.78 4.90
CA PRO A 535 7.30 26.14 3.73
C PRO A 535 7.10 26.95 2.43
N TYR A 536 6.33 28.05 2.49
CA TYR A 536 5.98 28.94 1.39
C TYR A 536 5.74 30.36 1.93
N GLU A 537 5.72 31.36 1.04
CA GLU A 537 5.57 32.78 1.40
C GLU A 537 4.33 33.41 0.73
N ALA A 538 3.97 34.61 1.16
CA ALA A 538 2.97 35.41 0.46
C ALA A 538 3.39 35.64 -1.00
N GLY A 539 2.43 35.58 -1.92
CA GLY A 539 2.65 35.65 -3.36
C GLY A 539 2.86 34.30 -4.04
N PHE A 540 3.15 33.22 -3.29
CA PHE A 540 3.23 31.88 -3.88
C PHE A 540 1.89 31.48 -4.51
N LEU A 541 2.01 30.73 -5.60
CA LEU A 541 0.91 30.17 -6.34
C LEU A 541 0.66 28.73 -5.89
N LEU A 542 -0.52 28.47 -5.37
CA LEU A 542 -1.01 27.16 -4.96
C LEU A 542 -1.91 26.58 -6.05
N PHE A 543 -1.63 25.36 -6.50
CA PHE A 543 -2.58 24.53 -7.23
C PHE A 543 -3.09 23.42 -6.33
N CYS A 544 -4.40 23.39 -6.07
CA CYS A 544 -5.03 22.34 -5.29
C CYS A 544 -6.53 22.29 -5.56
N ARG A 545 -7.20 21.31 -4.94
CA ARG A 545 -8.66 21.30 -4.80
C ARG A 545 -9.04 21.76 -3.41
N LEU A 546 -9.81 22.84 -3.30
CA LEU A 546 -10.40 23.26 -2.04
C LEU A 546 -11.61 22.40 -1.70
N MET A 547 -11.59 21.81 -0.52
CA MET A 547 -12.65 21.03 0.08
C MET A 547 -13.24 21.82 1.25
N PRO A 548 -14.56 22.04 1.32
CA PRO A 548 -15.18 22.68 2.47
C PRO A 548 -14.90 21.90 3.75
N TRP A 549 -14.49 22.60 4.81
CA TRP A 549 -14.16 22.02 6.11
C TRP A 549 -14.58 22.98 7.23
N GLU A 550 -15.57 22.59 8.04
CA GLU A 550 -16.14 23.45 9.10
C GLU A 550 -16.47 24.87 8.58
N GLU A 551 -15.84 25.90 9.16
CA GLU A 551 -15.99 27.32 8.83
C GLU A 551 -15.03 27.81 7.72
N GLY A 552 -14.24 26.92 7.12
CA GLY A 552 -13.24 27.27 6.12
C GLY A 552 -13.04 26.20 5.05
N TYR A 553 -11.81 26.09 4.56
CA TYR A 553 -11.42 25.12 3.54
C TYR A 553 -10.16 24.37 3.97
N ARG A 554 -9.98 23.18 3.41
CA ARG A 554 -8.67 22.51 3.32
C ARG A 554 -8.36 22.23 1.86
N TYR A 555 -7.08 22.08 1.51
CA TYR A 555 -6.78 21.42 0.24
C TYR A 555 -7.12 19.92 0.35
N GLY A 556 -7.40 19.29 -0.79
CA GLY A 556 -7.72 17.87 -0.89
C GLY A 556 -6.51 16.98 -0.61
N GLY A 557 -6.40 15.86 -1.31
CA GLY A 557 -5.30 14.92 -1.13
C GLY A 557 -3.94 15.43 -1.60
N ILE A 558 -3.87 16.49 -2.43
CA ILE A 558 -2.59 17.05 -2.88
C ILE A 558 -2.65 18.56 -3.15
N ALA A 559 -1.54 19.23 -2.85
CA ALA A 559 -1.30 20.64 -3.10
C ALA A 559 0.08 20.83 -3.75
N PHE A 560 0.18 21.65 -4.79
CA PHE A 560 1.45 22.08 -5.37
C PHE A 560 1.67 23.56 -5.14
N PHE A 561 2.83 23.90 -4.59
CA PHE A 561 3.26 25.26 -4.36
C PHE A 561 4.29 25.64 -5.41
N PHE A 562 4.01 26.72 -6.12
CA PHE A 562 4.89 27.31 -7.12
C PHE A 562 5.27 28.72 -6.67
N PRO A 563 6.52 29.14 -6.88
CA PRO A 563 6.90 30.52 -6.59
C PRO A 563 6.10 31.55 -7.41
N PRO A 564 6.05 32.83 -6.96
CA PRO A 564 5.23 33.88 -7.56
C PRO A 564 5.42 34.01 -9.08
N TRP A 565 6.66 33.85 -9.56
CA TRP A 565 7.00 34.02 -10.98
C TRP A 565 6.40 32.98 -11.94
N TYR A 566 5.80 31.91 -11.43
CA TYR A 566 5.01 30.97 -12.24
C TYR A 566 3.61 31.49 -12.56
N ARG A 567 3.15 32.56 -11.91
CA ARG A 567 1.84 33.15 -12.13
C ARG A 567 1.62 33.58 -13.58
N THR A 568 2.56 34.30 -14.17
CA THR A 568 2.43 34.77 -15.57
C THR A 568 2.37 33.59 -16.56
N PRO A 569 3.29 32.59 -16.54
CA PRO A 569 3.18 31.39 -17.36
C PRO A 569 1.83 30.66 -17.20
N VAL A 570 1.36 30.49 -15.96
CA VAL A 570 0.09 29.81 -15.67
C VAL A 570 -1.09 30.59 -16.26
N VAL A 571 -1.15 31.90 -15.99
CA VAL A 571 -2.23 32.76 -16.50
C VAL A 571 -2.24 32.79 -18.02
N SER A 572 -1.08 32.92 -18.67
CA SER A 572 -0.97 32.92 -20.14
C SER A 572 -1.44 31.60 -20.73
N TYR A 573 -0.95 30.46 -20.23
CA TYR A 573 -1.37 29.14 -20.72
C TYR A 573 -2.87 28.92 -20.58
N ILE A 574 -3.44 29.26 -19.42
CA ILE A 574 -4.86 29.08 -19.14
C ILE A 574 -5.72 30.01 -20.02
N ARG A 575 -5.28 31.25 -20.27
CA ARG A 575 -5.94 32.16 -21.21
C ARG A 575 -5.91 31.61 -22.63
N GLU A 576 -4.75 31.17 -23.13
CA GLU A 576 -4.62 30.55 -24.46
C GLU A 576 -5.54 29.34 -24.63
N LEU A 577 -5.70 28.54 -23.58
CA LEU A 577 -6.62 27.39 -23.58
C LEU A 577 -8.10 27.80 -23.73
N GLY A 578 -8.46 29.02 -23.31
CA GLY A 578 -9.80 29.61 -23.38
C GLY A 578 -10.06 30.58 -24.56
N LEU A 579 -9.01 31.17 -25.15
CA LEU A 579 -9.10 32.14 -26.25
C LEU A 579 -9.50 31.54 -27.62
N ASN A 580 -9.75 30.23 -27.68
CA ASN A 580 -10.31 29.54 -28.85
C ASN A 580 -11.85 29.44 -28.84
N THR A 581 -12.54 30.08 -27.89
CA THR A 581 -13.99 30.28 -27.94
C THR A 581 -14.25 31.78 -27.97
N GLY A 582 -14.89 32.26 -29.03
CA GLY A 582 -14.94 33.67 -29.44
C GLY A 582 -15.22 34.69 -28.33
N ASN A 583 -14.77 35.92 -28.63
CA ASN A 583 -14.82 37.10 -27.77
C ASN A 583 -16.16 37.28 -27.02
N GLU A 584 -16.04 37.79 -25.79
CA GLU A 584 -17.10 38.43 -24.97
C GLU A 584 -17.83 37.62 -23.88
N MET A 585 -17.41 36.41 -23.51
CA MET A 585 -17.87 35.83 -22.23
C MET A 585 -16.85 36.00 -21.10
N PRO A 586 -17.28 36.37 -19.87
CA PRO A 586 -16.44 36.33 -18.68
C PRO A 586 -15.79 34.96 -18.55
N PHE A 587 -14.49 34.95 -18.24
CA PHE A 587 -13.70 33.74 -18.07
C PHE A 587 -14.19 32.96 -16.84
N GLU A 588 -15.18 32.07 -17.01
CA GLU A 588 -15.66 31.21 -15.91
C GLU A 588 -14.71 30.02 -15.74
N TRP A 589 -13.77 30.14 -14.79
CA TRP A 589 -12.74 29.13 -14.51
C TRP A 589 -13.29 27.71 -14.39
N LEU A 590 -14.35 27.51 -13.60
CA LEU A 590 -14.95 26.18 -13.37
C LEU A 590 -15.50 25.56 -14.67
N SER A 591 -16.04 26.40 -15.56
CA SER A 591 -16.53 25.96 -16.87
C SER A 591 -15.40 25.54 -17.81
N LEU A 592 -14.27 26.26 -17.79
CA LEU A 592 -13.06 25.83 -18.51
C LEU A 592 -12.50 24.54 -17.92
N TRP A 593 -12.37 24.46 -16.59
CA TRP A 593 -11.88 23.28 -15.89
C TRP A 593 -12.68 22.04 -16.26
N ARG A 594 -14.02 22.09 -16.19
CA ARG A 594 -14.90 20.97 -16.57
C ARG A 594 -14.67 20.46 -17.99
N ARG A 595 -14.30 21.34 -18.92
CA ARG A 595 -14.06 21.00 -20.35
C ARG A 595 -12.62 20.55 -20.62
N LYS A 596 -11.65 21.03 -19.83
CA LYS A 596 -10.22 20.93 -20.16
C LYS A 596 -9.34 20.42 -19.00
N SER A 597 -9.91 19.92 -17.90
CA SER A 597 -9.20 19.50 -16.68
C SER A 597 -7.98 18.64 -16.96
N ARG A 598 -8.09 17.65 -17.87
CA ARG A 598 -6.95 16.79 -18.25
C ARG A 598 -5.76 17.57 -18.82
N ARG A 599 -6.01 18.55 -19.70
CA ARG A 599 -4.93 19.37 -20.29
C ARG A 599 -4.28 20.28 -19.25
N ILE A 600 -5.11 20.90 -18.40
CA ILE A 600 -4.63 21.75 -17.31
C ILE A 600 -3.78 20.93 -16.34
N LEU A 601 -4.21 19.71 -16.02
CA LEU A 601 -3.49 18.82 -15.13
C LEU A 601 -2.14 18.39 -15.73
N TYR A 602 -2.07 18.07 -17.02
CA TYR A 602 -0.79 17.78 -17.68
C TYR A 602 0.15 18.98 -17.68
N PHE A 603 -0.38 20.19 -17.88
CA PHE A 603 0.39 21.41 -17.71
C PHE A 603 0.95 21.56 -16.29
N VAL A 604 0.17 21.26 -15.25
CA VAL A 604 0.65 21.27 -13.85
C VAL A 604 1.77 20.25 -13.63
N ILE A 605 1.65 19.04 -14.21
CA ILE A 605 2.72 18.03 -14.14
C ILE A 605 3.98 18.55 -14.83
N GLU A 606 3.86 19.10 -16.03
CA GLU A 606 5.00 19.71 -16.74
C GLU A 606 5.64 20.86 -15.96
N LEU A 607 4.83 21.70 -15.31
CA LEU A 607 5.34 22.76 -14.44
C LEU A 607 6.14 22.21 -13.25
N ARG A 608 5.68 21.11 -12.63
CA ARG A 608 6.40 20.44 -11.54
C ARG A 608 7.73 19.86 -11.98
N ARG A 609 7.80 19.34 -13.22
CA ARG A 609 9.01 18.75 -13.81
C ARG A 609 10.06 19.81 -14.12
N LYS A 610 9.64 21.03 -14.43
CA LYS A 610 10.56 22.15 -14.55
C LYS A 610 11.15 22.43 -13.17
N GLN A 611 12.45 22.20 -13.04
CA GLN A 611 13.19 22.56 -11.84
C GLN A 611 12.81 23.99 -11.45
N ILE A 612 12.39 24.20 -10.20
CA ILE A 612 12.09 25.54 -9.70
C ILE A 612 13.39 26.31 -9.73
N GLN A 613 13.59 27.10 -10.78
CA GLN A 613 14.77 27.94 -10.90
C GLN A 613 14.43 29.31 -10.33
N PRO A 614 15.17 29.76 -9.30
CA PRO A 614 14.95 31.07 -8.74
C PRO A 614 15.22 32.10 -9.83
N LYS A 615 14.24 32.96 -10.11
CA LYS A 615 14.50 34.17 -10.90
C LYS A 615 15.30 35.09 -10.01
N LEU A 616 16.62 35.07 -10.15
CA LEU A 616 17.50 35.95 -9.41
C LEU A 616 17.37 37.36 -10.00
N ILE A 617 17.21 38.37 -9.16
CA ILE A 617 17.17 39.78 -9.57
C ILE A 617 18.31 40.56 -8.90
N THR A 618 18.89 41.51 -9.61
CA THR A 618 19.90 42.41 -9.04
C THR A 618 19.24 43.41 -8.07
N ALA A 619 20.03 44.12 -7.27
CA ALA A 619 19.50 45.16 -6.38
C ALA A 619 18.80 46.32 -7.11
N GLU A 620 19.01 46.47 -8.43
CA GLU A 620 18.29 47.42 -9.27
C GLU A 620 16.99 46.85 -9.87
N GLY A 621 16.66 45.58 -9.60
CA GLY A 621 15.46 44.93 -10.11
C GLY A 621 15.59 44.29 -11.50
N HIS A 622 16.80 44.19 -12.05
CA HIS A 622 17.03 43.53 -13.35
C HIS A 622 17.21 42.03 -13.17
N ARG A 623 16.85 41.23 -14.18
CA ARG A 623 17.08 39.77 -14.15
C ARG A 623 18.58 39.50 -14.11
N ALA A 624 19.02 38.74 -13.11
CA ALA A 624 20.41 38.36 -13.00
C ALA A 624 20.76 37.27 -14.01
N SER A 625 21.89 37.41 -14.69
CA SER A 625 22.44 36.48 -15.66
C SER A 625 23.96 36.63 -15.73
N SER A 626 24.68 35.61 -16.20
CA SER A 626 26.11 35.76 -16.50
C SER A 626 26.25 36.57 -17.79
N CYS A 627 26.69 37.82 -17.65
CA CYS A 627 26.86 38.76 -18.75
C CYS A 627 28.34 39.04 -18.95
N ARG A 628 28.84 38.76 -20.15
CA ARG A 628 30.23 38.94 -20.52
C ARG A 628 30.39 39.80 -21.76
N SER A 629 31.40 40.66 -21.80
CA SER A 629 31.81 41.39 -23.00
C SER A 629 33.30 41.20 -23.24
N ILE A 630 33.67 40.86 -24.48
CA ILE A 630 35.04 40.57 -24.87
C ILE A 630 35.53 41.67 -25.81
N PHE A 631 36.74 42.16 -25.52
CA PHE A 631 37.42 43.17 -26.32
C PHE A 631 38.80 42.66 -26.72
N ARG A 632 39.21 42.93 -27.96
CA ARG A 632 40.59 42.74 -28.40
C ARG A 632 41.44 43.93 -27.99
N ILE A 633 42.65 43.65 -27.48
CA ILE A 633 43.61 44.65 -27.01
C ILE A 633 44.60 44.98 -28.14
N ALA A 634 44.72 46.26 -28.48
CA ALA A 634 45.70 46.75 -29.44
C ALA A 634 47.08 47.01 -28.80
N ASP A 635 47.09 47.55 -27.58
CA ASP A 635 48.29 47.85 -26.80
C ASP A 635 48.03 47.56 -25.32
N GLN A 636 48.63 46.48 -24.80
CA GLN A 636 48.40 46.01 -23.43
C GLN A 636 48.99 46.95 -22.38
N THR A 637 50.20 47.48 -22.62
CA THR A 637 50.89 48.33 -21.65
C THR A 637 50.17 49.66 -21.51
N ALA A 638 49.81 50.29 -22.63
CA ALA A 638 49.09 51.56 -22.60
C ALA A 638 47.67 51.40 -22.01
N LEU A 639 47.01 50.27 -22.27
CA LEU A 639 45.73 49.93 -21.67
C LEU A 639 45.83 49.78 -20.16
N GLN A 640 46.85 49.07 -19.66
CA GLN A 640 47.07 48.88 -18.23
C GLN A 640 47.31 50.23 -17.53
N ASP A 641 48.19 51.08 -18.09
CA ASP A 641 48.46 52.43 -17.57
C ASP A 641 47.21 53.32 -17.52
N ALA A 642 46.28 53.14 -18.47
CA ALA A 642 45.01 53.85 -18.49
C ALA A 642 44.03 53.31 -17.43
N ILE A 643 43.96 51.99 -17.28
CA ILE A 643 43.09 51.28 -16.34
C ILE A 643 43.47 51.58 -14.89
N GLU A 644 44.77 51.60 -14.57
CA GLU A 644 45.26 51.86 -13.20
C GLU A 644 44.95 53.29 -12.70
N LYS A 645 44.57 54.20 -13.60
CA LYS A 645 44.13 55.56 -13.26
C LYS A 645 42.63 55.67 -13.01
N LEU A 646 41.86 54.60 -13.23
CA LEU A 646 40.42 54.62 -13.05
C LEU A 646 40.05 54.45 -11.56
N PRO A 647 39.29 55.39 -10.96
CA PRO A 647 38.80 55.22 -9.59
C PRO A 647 37.74 54.11 -9.49
N ASP A 648 37.19 53.69 -10.63
CA ASP A 648 36.17 52.65 -10.78
C ASP A 648 36.72 51.23 -10.62
N LEU A 649 38.03 51.03 -10.48
CA LEU A 649 38.65 49.69 -10.40
C LEU A 649 39.50 49.54 -9.14
N SER A 650 39.47 48.35 -8.54
CA SER A 650 40.39 47.99 -7.46
C SER A 650 41.82 47.80 -7.97
N PRO A 651 42.84 47.79 -7.10
CA PRO A 651 44.16 47.28 -7.46
C PRO A 651 44.07 45.87 -8.07
N PRO A 652 44.89 45.54 -9.09
CA PRO A 652 44.80 44.26 -9.77
C PRO A 652 45.30 43.10 -8.91
N GLU A 653 44.56 42.01 -8.91
CA GLU A 653 45.07 40.69 -8.54
C GLU A 653 45.83 40.12 -9.76
N ARG A 654 47.11 39.80 -9.59
CA ARG A 654 47.98 39.31 -10.68
C ARG A 654 48.12 37.79 -10.60
N ASP A 655 47.87 37.13 -11.72
CA ASP A 655 47.98 35.68 -11.86
C ASP A 655 48.84 35.36 -13.10
N TRP A 656 49.47 34.19 -13.14
CA TRP A 656 50.27 33.76 -14.28
C TRP A 656 49.75 32.44 -14.84
N GLN A 657 49.46 32.44 -16.15
CA GLN A 657 48.98 31.23 -16.84
C GLN A 657 49.87 30.89 -18.02
N LYS A 658 50.38 29.64 -18.04
CA LYS A 658 51.23 29.13 -19.11
C LYS A 658 50.55 29.30 -20.48
N GLY A 659 51.19 30.03 -21.38
CA GLY A 659 50.70 30.32 -22.74
C GLY A 659 49.88 31.61 -22.87
N GLN A 660 49.29 32.12 -21.78
CA GLN A 660 48.55 33.39 -21.78
C GLN A 660 49.34 34.56 -21.17
N GLY A 661 50.38 34.26 -20.37
CA GLY A 661 51.24 35.27 -19.74
C GLY A 661 50.63 35.77 -18.42
N ASP A 662 50.94 37.01 -18.08
CA ASP A 662 50.37 37.68 -16.92
C ASP A 662 48.89 38.02 -17.17
N ILE A 663 48.04 37.67 -16.22
CA ILE A 663 46.62 37.96 -16.19
C ILE A 663 46.37 38.94 -15.05
N PHE A 664 45.72 40.06 -15.34
CA PHE A 664 45.39 41.08 -14.34
C PHE A 664 43.88 41.10 -14.13
N ARG A 665 43.43 40.88 -12.89
CA ARG A 665 42.01 40.89 -12.52
C ARG A 665 41.70 42.09 -11.63
N TYR A 666 40.76 42.91 -12.08
CA TYR A 666 40.29 44.09 -11.37
C TYR A 666 38.84 43.87 -10.93
N LYS A 667 38.52 44.23 -9.69
CA LYS A 667 37.13 44.32 -9.22
C LYS A 667 36.58 45.65 -9.71
N TRP A 668 35.42 45.62 -10.36
CA TRP A 668 34.77 46.83 -10.84
C TRP A 668 33.86 47.40 -9.76
N LEU A 669 34.20 48.59 -9.29
CA LEU A 669 33.60 49.27 -8.17
C LEU A 669 32.55 50.28 -8.63
N GLU A 670 31.50 50.44 -7.85
CA GLU A 670 30.52 51.52 -8.00
C GLU A 670 31.12 52.83 -7.47
N ALA A 671 32.14 53.33 -8.17
CA ALA A 671 32.80 54.60 -7.91
C ALA A 671 32.83 55.45 -9.18
N GLY A 672 33.35 56.68 -9.10
CA GLY A 672 33.62 57.50 -10.28
C GLY A 672 32.42 57.67 -11.22
N LEU A 673 32.65 57.36 -12.50
CA LEU A 673 31.62 57.45 -13.54
C LEU A 673 30.61 56.29 -13.45
N THR A 674 31.05 55.12 -13.00
CA THR A 674 30.21 53.94 -12.80
C THR A 674 29.10 54.25 -11.79
N ALA A 675 29.42 54.88 -10.66
CA ALA A 675 28.43 55.29 -9.66
C ALA A 675 27.36 56.24 -10.22
N GLN A 676 27.75 57.20 -11.07
CA GLN A 676 26.82 58.15 -11.69
C GLN A 676 25.83 57.43 -12.61
N LEU A 677 26.33 56.50 -13.43
CA LEU A 677 25.50 55.74 -14.37
C LEU A 677 24.60 54.72 -13.65
N MET A 678 25.08 54.07 -12.59
CA MET A 678 24.26 53.17 -11.77
C MET A 678 23.16 53.91 -11.01
N ASN A 679 23.44 55.13 -10.52
CA ASN A 679 22.42 56.00 -9.93
C ASN A 679 21.34 56.40 -10.96
N ALA A 680 21.75 56.71 -12.20
CA ALA A 680 20.80 56.99 -13.27
C ALA A 680 19.97 55.75 -13.62
N LEU A 681 20.56 54.56 -13.63
CA LEU A 681 19.85 53.30 -13.85
C LEU A 681 18.78 53.05 -12.77
N ARG A 682 19.12 53.28 -11.49
CA ARG A 682 18.17 53.15 -10.37
C ARG A 682 17.04 54.18 -10.39
N ALA A 683 17.26 55.35 -10.99
CA ALA A 683 16.24 56.40 -11.09
C ALA A 683 15.15 56.08 -12.12
N VAL A 684 15.41 55.17 -13.07
CA VAL A 684 14.40 54.67 -13.98
C VAL A 684 13.50 53.70 -13.22
N ALA A 685 12.23 54.06 -13.05
CA ALA A 685 11.25 53.17 -12.43
C ALA A 685 11.12 51.90 -13.28
N VAL A 686 11.76 50.82 -12.83
CA VAL A 686 11.42 49.48 -13.29
C VAL A 686 10.02 49.22 -12.75
N GLU A 687 9.04 48.97 -13.62
CA GLU A 687 7.72 48.50 -13.18
C GLU A 687 7.95 47.35 -12.19
N HIS A 688 7.57 47.57 -10.92
CA HIS A 688 7.94 46.76 -9.75
C HIS A 688 7.32 45.35 -9.73
N THR A 689 7.25 44.67 -10.87
CA THR A 689 6.61 43.36 -11.03
C THR A 689 7.55 42.33 -11.64
N VAL A 690 8.86 42.41 -11.36
CA VAL A 690 9.74 41.28 -11.66
C VAL A 690 9.76 40.37 -10.44
N ASP A 691 8.85 39.39 -10.43
CA ASP A 691 8.84 38.31 -9.44
C ASP A 691 10.21 37.61 -9.43
N GLY A 692 10.97 37.69 -8.33
CA GLY A 692 12.30 37.10 -8.22
C GLY A 692 12.97 37.27 -6.84
N ILE A 693 14.03 36.50 -6.59
CA ILE A 693 14.83 36.55 -5.36
C ILE A 693 15.94 37.60 -5.54
N PRO A 694 15.99 38.66 -4.71
CA PRO A 694 17.04 39.65 -4.79
C PRO A 694 18.39 39.07 -4.40
N LEU A 695 19.40 39.28 -5.24
CA LEU A 695 20.78 38.96 -4.95
C LEU A 695 21.37 40.00 -3.99
N THR A 696 22.06 39.51 -2.96
CA THR A 696 22.90 40.35 -2.10
C THR A 696 24.11 40.79 -2.91
N ASP A 697 24.28 42.11 -3.05
CA ASP A 697 25.46 42.67 -3.69
C ASP A 697 26.72 42.45 -2.84
N ILE A 698 27.86 42.34 -3.51
CA ILE A 698 29.17 42.24 -2.87
C ILE A 698 29.69 43.66 -2.63
N HIS A 699 30.22 43.90 -1.44
CA HIS A 699 30.85 45.18 -1.08
C HIS A 699 32.34 44.99 -0.82
N CYS A 700 33.15 45.97 -1.20
CA CYS A 700 34.59 45.98 -0.99
C CYS A 700 35.11 47.42 -0.79
N LEU A 701 36.32 47.54 -0.25
CA LEU A 701 36.96 48.84 -0.02
C LEU A 701 37.48 49.40 -1.35
N ASN A 702 37.13 50.65 -1.65
CA ASN A 702 37.75 51.41 -2.74
C ASN A 702 39.18 51.85 -2.34
N PRO A 703 39.99 52.40 -3.27
CA PRO A 703 41.33 52.92 -2.95
C PRO A 703 41.35 54.03 -1.88
N GLY A 704 40.22 54.72 -1.65
CA GLY A 704 40.04 55.71 -0.60
C GLY A 704 39.65 55.14 0.77
N GLY A 705 39.48 53.82 0.90
CA GLY A 705 39.08 53.15 2.15
C GLY A 705 37.58 53.17 2.43
N GLU A 706 36.74 53.58 1.48
CA GLU A 706 35.28 53.55 1.62
C GLU A 706 34.71 52.22 1.14
N MET A 707 33.72 51.68 1.86
CA MET A 707 32.99 50.50 1.44
C MET A 707 32.05 50.85 0.28
N VAL A 708 32.36 50.34 -0.91
CA VAL A 708 31.56 50.53 -2.12
C VAL A 708 31.09 49.18 -2.65
N ARG A 709 30.06 49.20 -3.49
CA ARG A 709 29.54 47.99 -4.12
C ARG A 709 30.43 47.55 -5.28
N GLN A 710 30.65 46.25 -5.43
CA GLN A 710 31.24 45.65 -6.61
C GLN A 710 30.14 45.36 -7.64
N VAL A 711 30.26 45.93 -8.84
CA VAL A 711 29.28 45.81 -9.93
C VAL A 711 29.73 44.89 -11.06
N GLY A 712 30.98 44.44 -11.07
CA GLY A 712 31.51 43.49 -12.04
C GLY A 712 32.98 43.18 -11.83
N ASN A 713 33.60 42.58 -12.83
CA ASN A 713 35.04 42.33 -12.91
C ASN A 713 35.56 42.69 -14.29
N LEU A 714 36.83 43.13 -14.35
CA LEU A 714 37.58 43.30 -15.59
C LEU A 714 38.81 42.40 -15.52
N THR A 715 38.97 41.51 -16.49
CA THR A 715 40.15 40.65 -16.63
C THR A 715 40.91 41.03 -17.89
N LEU A 716 42.19 41.34 -17.74
CA LEU A 716 43.10 41.61 -18.85
C LEU A 716 43.99 40.40 -19.10
N TYR A 717 43.88 39.86 -20.30
CA TYR A 717 44.80 38.89 -20.86
C TYR A 717 45.76 39.61 -21.83
N ARG A 718 46.74 38.87 -22.37
CA ARG A 718 47.70 39.44 -23.32
C ARG A 718 47.07 40.07 -24.57
N GLN A 719 46.00 39.47 -25.10
CA GLN A 719 45.40 39.86 -26.38
C GLN A 719 43.95 40.32 -26.27
N TYR A 720 43.32 40.14 -25.11
CA TYR A 720 41.90 40.43 -24.92
C TYR A 720 41.60 40.88 -23.49
N ALA A 721 40.58 41.72 -23.37
CA ALA A 721 40.00 42.16 -22.11
C ALA A 721 38.59 41.62 -22.00
N VAL A 722 38.20 41.19 -20.80
CA VAL A 722 36.89 40.59 -20.53
C VAL A 722 36.23 41.33 -19.38
N ILE A 723 35.02 41.84 -19.62
CA ILE A 723 34.13 42.33 -18.55
C ILE A 723 33.17 41.20 -18.19
N ASP A 724 33.06 40.87 -16.91
CA ASP A 724 32.05 39.95 -16.37
C ASP A 724 31.15 40.67 -15.35
N THR A 725 29.83 40.51 -15.45
CA THR A 725 28.85 41.06 -14.51
C THR A 725 27.57 40.22 -14.48
N ILE A 726 26.63 40.60 -13.60
CA ILE A 726 25.42 39.84 -13.30
C ILE A 726 24.16 40.36 -13.99
N SER A 727 24.20 41.42 -14.81
CA SER A 727 23.04 41.83 -15.62
C SER A 727 23.45 42.57 -16.88
N LYS A 728 22.56 42.62 -17.88
CA LYS A 728 22.83 43.30 -19.17
C LYS A 728 23.01 44.78 -18.97
N GLU A 729 22.22 45.37 -18.09
CA GLU A 729 22.19 46.79 -17.79
C GLU A 729 23.47 47.22 -17.07
N ARG A 730 23.97 46.38 -16.13
CA ARG A 730 25.31 46.59 -15.56
C ARG A 730 26.37 46.50 -16.65
N LEU A 731 26.32 45.49 -17.52
CA LEU A 731 27.32 45.30 -18.58
C LEU A 731 27.41 46.51 -19.50
N ASP A 732 26.27 47.04 -19.94
CA ASP A 732 26.21 48.24 -20.79
C ASP A 732 26.85 49.46 -20.12
N ILE A 733 26.66 49.63 -18.81
CA ILE A 733 27.31 50.69 -18.04
C ILE A 733 28.82 50.48 -18.01
N LEU A 734 29.29 49.27 -17.67
CA LEU A 734 30.72 48.98 -17.58
C LEU A 734 31.41 49.16 -18.95
N LYS A 735 30.78 48.71 -20.05
CA LYS A 735 31.27 48.93 -21.41
C LYS A 735 31.38 50.41 -21.75
N ARG A 736 30.37 51.23 -21.42
CA ARG A 736 30.41 52.68 -21.66
C ARG A 736 31.56 53.35 -20.91
N VAL A 737 31.80 52.95 -19.66
CA VAL A 737 32.93 53.45 -18.86
C VAL A 737 34.25 53.01 -19.50
N LEU A 738 34.41 51.72 -19.82
CA LEU A 738 35.64 51.20 -20.43
C LEU A 738 35.97 51.90 -21.76
N ILE A 739 35.00 52.01 -22.66
CA ILE A 739 35.18 52.62 -23.98
C ILE A 739 35.55 54.10 -23.85
N LYS A 740 34.93 54.83 -22.90
CA LYS A 740 35.21 56.25 -22.70
C LYS A 740 36.68 56.50 -22.32
N PHE A 741 37.26 55.65 -21.48
CA PHE A 741 38.62 55.85 -20.98
C PHE A 741 39.69 55.09 -21.77
N CYS A 742 39.34 53.93 -22.33
CA CYS A 742 40.28 52.98 -22.91
C CYS A 742 39.95 52.62 -24.37
N GLY A 743 38.94 53.24 -24.99
CA GLY A 743 38.45 52.87 -26.33
C GLY A 743 39.49 52.94 -27.45
N PHE A 744 40.55 53.75 -27.30
CA PHE A 744 41.65 53.79 -28.27
C PHE A 744 42.49 52.49 -28.30
N TYR A 745 42.49 51.72 -27.22
CA TYR A 745 43.30 50.51 -27.07
C TYR A 745 42.47 49.22 -27.21
N LEU A 746 41.16 49.34 -27.42
CA LEU A 746 40.21 48.24 -27.37
C LEU A 746 39.34 48.21 -28.62
N THR A 747 39.11 47.01 -29.15
CA THR A 747 38.07 46.76 -30.16
C THR A 747 37.06 45.78 -29.58
N HIS A 748 35.78 46.16 -29.51
CA HIS A 748 34.73 45.24 -29.05
C HIS A 748 34.59 44.08 -30.05
N GLU A 749 34.57 42.85 -29.55
CA GLU A 749 34.42 41.64 -30.37
C GLU A 749 33.02 41.06 -30.23
N GLU A 750 32.59 40.72 -29.00
CA GLU A 750 31.28 40.10 -28.76
C GLU A 750 30.73 40.35 -27.35
N ASP A 751 29.41 40.20 -27.21
CA ASP A 751 28.72 40.11 -25.93
C ASP A 751 28.08 38.73 -25.79
N ILE A 752 28.29 38.10 -24.64
CA ILE A 752 27.78 36.78 -24.30
C ILE A 752 26.82 36.92 -23.12
N PHE A 753 25.62 36.36 -23.27
CA PHE A 753 24.58 36.38 -22.24
C PHE A 753 24.14 34.95 -21.94
N GLU A 754 24.45 34.48 -20.74
CA GLU A 754 24.05 33.16 -20.27
C GLU A 754 23.06 33.32 -19.11
N GLU A 755 21.84 32.83 -19.30
CA GLU A 755 20.86 32.81 -18.22
C GLU A 755 21.35 31.88 -17.10
N PRO A 756 21.06 32.17 -15.81
CA PRO A 756 21.46 31.32 -14.69
C PRO A 756 21.05 29.85 -14.88
N GLU A 757 19.97 29.67 -15.62
CA GLU A 757 19.34 28.42 -16.02
C GLU A 757 20.29 27.48 -16.80
N THR A 758 21.15 28.06 -17.63
CA THR A 758 22.12 27.31 -18.44
C THR A 758 23.38 26.92 -17.66
N LEU A 759 23.78 27.73 -16.67
CA LEU A 759 25.01 27.51 -15.89
C LEU A 759 24.96 26.21 -15.07
N GLY A 760 23.82 25.92 -14.43
CA GLY A 760 23.64 24.69 -13.63
C GLY A 760 23.71 23.41 -14.48
N SER A 761 23.16 23.45 -15.70
CA SER A 761 23.14 22.29 -16.59
C SER A 761 24.52 21.93 -17.18
N ASN A 762 25.37 22.95 -17.42
CA ASN A 762 26.72 22.76 -17.95
C ASN A 762 27.71 22.26 -16.88
N LEU A 763 27.53 22.67 -15.61
CA LEU A 763 28.32 22.15 -14.48
C LEU A 763 28.11 20.64 -14.26
N VAL A 764 26.88 20.15 -14.43
CA VAL A 764 26.56 18.70 -14.31
C VAL A 764 27.16 17.89 -15.46
N LYS A 765 27.20 18.43 -16.68
CA LYS A 765 27.81 17.75 -17.84
C LYS A 765 29.33 17.65 -17.72
N ASN A 766 30.00 18.70 -17.21
CA ASN A 766 31.46 18.70 -17.06
C ASN A 766 31.95 17.77 -15.93
N ASN A 767 31.12 17.48 -14.93
CA ASN A 767 31.44 16.49 -13.89
C ASN A 767 31.20 15.03 -14.31
N LYS A 768 30.52 14.77 -15.43
CA LYS A 768 30.40 13.41 -16.02
C LYS A 768 31.51 13.08 -17.03
N MET A 769 32.33 14.06 -17.40
CA MET A 769 33.48 13.89 -18.31
C MET A 769 34.84 13.93 -17.58
N LYS A 770 34.82 13.99 -16.24
CA LYS A 770 35.96 13.68 -15.36
C LYS A 770 35.65 12.36 -14.67
#